data_AF-D9VMK5-F1
#
_entry.id   AF-D9VMK5-F1
#
_cell.length_a   1.000
_cell.length_b   1.000
_cell.length_c   1.000
_cell.angle_alpha   90.00
_cell.angle_beta   90.00
_cell.angle_gamma   90.00
#
_symmetry.space_group_name_H-M   'P 1'
#
loop_
_entity.id
_entity.type
_entity.pdbx_description
1 polymer ?
#
loop_
_entity_poly.entity_id
_entity_poly.type
_entity_poly.pdbx_seq_one_letter_code
_entity_poly.pdbx_strand_id
1 'polypeptide(L)'
;MSVAQRRSAPRPRSGRLLGPHVATPSSSASREPAAGRPRPAGAAEGKDSSGRNPCLTAAGDGSLYFSETSSRGGSSVMEPGTGMGLRGRSGILSLVDACLKEDPAAERPLTVLLGPAGSGASEAHSALMERFGPDYPFAFVNFGGAQSLLPRYALGLLARQLERKLPRYGRSHFPLLSLGLLASDQELRMRSLPDGRRVVRRQLDRFQEENEARHGDYLAAFFEVAMGAVGMPEGASTAAHALFQDALRRGRRTMPGLFGGRPGSRLTAGATWYGRHPMTRSADPMEALVELNLWRHEGDENEQERLDLVLFSAFLEDLRRNTARNFMPRSYLLLLDNSHTEYGRRFLDLLLRARHDETVVAGHASDPLTVVASSNRWLPRWGPATGESWPWQLRGPDRASLADWNAHRPTRDSEDSWWYPLRLRDLNLDEVRIRIELQLGGNSDLAPLTRLTPFVHRLTGGLPRAVHQVLDVLRQTGPPRESGPQQDRWLRTLPDRPLRAGEDSASLADTALGHLLRDFDGTQRATLAECAAARDFSVATRLLSPDDSLFGDVRSRWLLNGPVAVVPVLHPWLRRLLLWRLAARPDRWDAVHELLAEYYRGEGKPVQEMYHQLARGRTEEVTAHLARRFIAVPAAQWISELDAITAAPNRLPPDSGPLELLAGLVQRRPGRVMDTESVIHTLVTTRWVWSDPLADPAMRLGDLMADGYTQLSQLRRNDIVALFNEAERYRHWRDPQTAGWEG
;
A
#
# COMPACT_ATOMS: atom_id res chain seq x y z
N MET A 1 -3.31 -55.54 -28.15
CA MET A 1 -4.41 -55.90 -27.24
C MET A 1 -5.01 -54.59 -26.75
N SER A 2 -6.01 -54.05 -27.46
CA SER A 2 -7.45 -54.00 -27.07
C SER A 2 -7.65 -53.19 -25.78
N VAL A 3 -8.38 -52.07 -25.70
CA VAL A 3 -9.58 -51.61 -26.41
C VAL A 3 -9.65 -50.07 -26.37
N ALA A 4 -10.05 -49.45 -27.48
CA ALA A 4 -10.46 -48.06 -27.59
C ALA A 4 -11.96 -47.91 -27.35
N GLN A 5 -12.43 -46.81 -26.73
CA GLN A 5 -13.82 -46.38 -26.90
C GLN A 5 -14.04 -44.87 -26.73
N ARG A 6 -14.60 -44.30 -27.80
CA ARG A 6 -15.11 -42.93 -27.98
C ARG A 6 -16.44 -42.75 -27.24
N ARG A 7 -16.72 -41.54 -26.73
CA ARG A 7 -18.07 -40.93 -26.62
C ARG A 7 -17.93 -39.41 -26.73
N SER A 8 -18.35 -38.74 -27.81
CA SER A 8 -19.73 -38.41 -28.26
C SER A 8 -20.35 -37.24 -27.49
N ALA A 9 -20.36 -36.06 -28.11
CA ALA A 9 -21.17 -34.90 -27.76
C ALA A 9 -22.65 -35.08 -28.19
N PRO A 10 -23.59 -34.31 -27.63
CA PRO A 10 -24.86 -34.01 -28.28
C PRO A 10 -25.02 -32.52 -28.59
N ARG A 11 -25.59 -32.24 -29.76
CA ARG A 11 -26.08 -30.93 -30.22
C ARG A 11 -27.54 -31.14 -30.72
N PRO A 12 -28.29 -30.07 -31.05
CA PRO A 12 -29.40 -29.52 -30.29
C PRO A 12 -30.79 -29.93 -30.83
N ARG A 13 -31.85 -29.62 -30.06
CA ARG A 13 -33.24 -29.66 -30.55
C ARG A 13 -33.76 -28.24 -30.81
N SER A 14 -34.27 -28.09 -32.03
CA SER A 14 -35.01 -26.98 -32.60
C SER A 14 -36.45 -26.94 -32.09
N GLY A 15 -36.95 -25.72 -31.88
CA GLY A 15 -38.36 -25.39 -31.74
C GLY A 15 -38.59 -23.96 -32.21
N ARG A 16 -39.13 -23.79 -33.41
CA ARG A 16 -39.58 -22.53 -34.02
C ARG A 16 -41.09 -22.42 -33.89
N LEU A 17 -41.59 -21.19 -34.13
CA LEU A 17 -42.98 -20.70 -34.32
C LEU A 17 -43.47 -19.97 -33.05
N LEU A 18 -43.98 -18.74 -33.05
CA LEU A 18 -44.40 -17.74 -34.06
C LEU A 18 -44.53 -16.40 -33.28
N GLY A 19 -44.23 -15.25 -33.92
CA GLY A 19 -44.60 -13.92 -33.40
C GLY A 19 -46.11 -13.63 -33.54
N PRO A 20 -46.62 -12.37 -33.49
CA PRO A 20 -45.90 -11.13 -33.86
C PRO A 20 -46.28 -9.85 -33.07
N HIS A 21 -45.65 -8.74 -33.51
CA HIS A 21 -46.07 -7.32 -33.42
C HIS A 21 -45.97 -6.59 -32.07
N VAL A 22 -45.69 -5.29 -31.97
CA VAL A 22 -45.05 -4.20 -32.77
C VAL A 22 -45.16 -3.00 -31.81
N ALA A 23 -44.14 -2.16 -31.69
CA ALA A 23 -44.23 -0.69 -31.63
C ALA A 23 -42.91 -0.07 -31.16
N THR A 24 -42.17 0.46 -32.12
CA THR A 24 -41.36 1.68 -31.94
C THR A 24 -42.27 2.88 -31.64
N PRO A 25 -41.72 3.97 -31.12
CA PRO A 25 -41.62 5.11 -32.02
C PRO A 25 -40.31 5.88 -31.90
N SER A 26 -39.95 6.47 -33.04
CA SER A 26 -38.94 7.48 -33.24
C SER A 26 -39.59 8.86 -33.45
N SER A 27 -38.83 9.91 -33.16
CA SER A 27 -38.80 11.22 -33.83
C SER A 27 -39.61 12.42 -33.29
N SER A 28 -38.82 13.49 -33.05
CA SER A 28 -38.99 14.92 -33.41
C SER A 28 -39.94 15.86 -32.65
N ALA A 29 -39.34 16.92 -32.05
CA ALA A 29 -39.63 18.36 -32.26
C ALA A 29 -38.84 19.17 -31.21
N SER A 30 -37.78 19.93 -31.54
CA SER A 30 -37.80 21.33 -32.00
C SER A 30 -38.51 22.31 -31.06
N ARG A 31 -37.75 23.11 -30.28
CA ARG A 31 -37.98 24.57 -30.06
C ARG A 31 -36.90 25.20 -29.16
N GLU A 32 -35.99 25.95 -29.77
CA GLU A 32 -35.54 27.26 -29.26
C GLU A 32 -36.68 28.28 -29.44
N PRO A 33 -36.68 29.41 -28.69
CA PRO A 33 -36.12 30.64 -29.25
C PRO A 33 -35.35 31.53 -28.24
N ALA A 34 -34.32 32.22 -28.76
CA ALA A 34 -33.98 33.66 -28.65
C ALA A 34 -34.12 34.40 -27.29
N ALA A 35 -33.44 35.49 -26.95
CA ALA A 35 -32.29 36.28 -27.43
C ALA A 35 -32.25 37.48 -26.44
N GLY A 36 -31.08 38.01 -26.08
CA GLY A 36 -31.00 39.20 -25.21
C GLY A 36 -29.58 39.64 -24.85
N ARG A 37 -28.87 40.24 -25.82
CA ARG A 37 -27.68 41.11 -25.66
C ARG A 37 -28.08 42.46 -24.99
N PRO A 38 -27.17 43.45 -24.74
CA PRO A 38 -25.74 43.45 -24.34
C PRO A 38 -25.39 44.55 -23.26
N ARG A 39 -24.10 44.60 -22.85
CA ARG A 39 -23.16 45.73 -22.49
C ARG A 39 -23.70 47.17 -22.21
N PRO A 40 -23.03 48.03 -21.38
CA PRO A 40 -21.64 48.56 -21.55
C PRO A 40 -20.81 48.62 -20.24
N ALA A 41 -19.47 48.70 -20.18
CA ALA A 41 -18.42 49.57 -20.77
C ALA A 41 -18.22 50.95 -20.09
N GLY A 42 -16.97 51.19 -19.64
CA GLY A 42 -16.36 52.44 -19.14
C GLY A 42 -15.17 52.07 -18.23
N ALA A 43 -13.88 52.13 -18.61
CA ALA A 43 -13.04 53.28 -19.03
C ALA A 43 -13.00 54.37 -17.93
N ALA A 44 -11.89 54.95 -17.47
CA ALA A 44 -10.52 55.05 -17.99
C ALA A 44 -9.56 55.58 -16.88
N GLU A 45 -8.24 55.49 -17.14
CA GLU A 45 -7.16 56.47 -16.83
C GLU A 45 -6.89 56.91 -15.36
N GLY A 46 -5.65 57.06 -14.89
CA GLY A 46 -4.34 56.99 -15.52
C GLY A 46 -3.22 57.52 -14.59
N LYS A 47 -1.97 57.32 -15.05
CA LYS A 47 -0.73 58.13 -14.83
C LYS A 47 -0.10 58.16 -13.43
N ASP A 48 1.11 57.60 -13.31
CA ASP A 48 2.43 58.31 -13.31
C ASP A 48 2.85 58.60 -11.85
N SER A 49 4.10 58.55 -11.39
CA SER A 49 5.43 58.20 -11.91
C SER A 49 6.40 58.37 -10.71
N SER A 50 7.61 57.80 -10.80
CA SER A 50 8.81 58.09 -9.96
C SER A 50 8.75 57.64 -8.49
N GLY A 51 9.79 57.17 -7.82
CA GLY A 51 11.22 57.06 -8.13
C GLY A 51 12.00 57.12 -6.80
N ARG A 52 13.04 56.28 -6.67
CA ARG A 52 14.20 56.38 -5.75
C ARG A 52 14.04 56.03 -4.25
N ASN A 53 14.69 54.93 -3.87
CA ASN A 53 15.44 54.69 -2.62
C ASN A 53 16.51 55.80 -2.38
N PRO A 54 17.20 55.96 -1.21
CA PRO A 54 17.53 54.91 -0.21
C PRO A 54 17.70 55.31 1.29
N CYS A 55 17.97 54.28 2.10
CA CYS A 55 18.93 54.20 3.24
C CYS A 55 18.69 54.88 4.61
N LEU A 56 18.88 54.03 5.66
CA LEU A 56 19.57 54.26 6.97
C LEU A 56 18.95 55.34 7.89
N THR A 57 18.72 55.20 9.19
CA THR A 57 19.50 54.58 10.28
C THR A 57 18.68 54.64 11.59
N ALA A 58 18.81 53.59 12.41
CA ALA A 58 19.06 53.55 13.86
C ALA A 58 18.37 54.49 14.89
N ALA A 59 17.83 53.83 15.92
CA ALA A 59 17.94 54.06 17.38
C ALA A 59 17.31 55.30 18.05
N GLY A 60 16.55 55.05 19.13
CA GLY A 60 16.17 56.06 20.11
C GLY A 60 14.99 55.67 21.00
N ASP A 61 15.29 55.15 22.20
CA ASP A 61 14.41 54.84 23.33
C ASP A 61 13.44 55.96 23.73
N GLY A 62 12.33 55.59 24.40
CA GLY A 62 11.67 56.53 25.32
C GLY A 62 10.18 56.35 25.66
N SER A 63 9.82 55.26 26.33
CA SER A 63 8.97 55.24 27.54
C SER A 63 7.46 55.63 27.52
N LEU A 64 6.65 54.64 27.93
CA LEU A 64 5.45 54.67 28.78
C LEU A 64 4.14 55.33 28.26
N TYR A 65 3.11 54.52 28.04
CA TYR A 65 1.96 54.36 28.95
C TYR A 65 1.09 53.15 28.55
N PHE A 66 0.67 52.38 29.57
CA PHE A 66 -0.22 51.21 29.52
C PHE A 66 -1.65 51.60 29.13
N SER A 67 -2.31 50.84 28.25
CA SER A 67 -3.57 50.12 28.55
C SER A 67 -4.14 49.38 27.32
N GLU A 68 -4.73 48.23 27.63
CA GLU A 68 -5.15 47.12 26.79
C GLU A 68 -6.32 47.44 25.84
N THR A 69 -6.32 46.79 24.67
CA THR A 69 -7.37 45.82 24.23
C THR A 69 -7.15 45.48 22.75
N SER A 70 -6.66 44.27 22.46
CA SER A 70 -6.82 43.71 21.10
C SER A 70 -6.74 42.18 21.10
N SER A 71 -7.91 41.57 20.99
CA SER A 71 -8.23 40.50 20.04
C SER A 71 -7.01 39.83 19.36
N ARG A 72 -6.60 38.67 19.85
CA ARG A 72 -5.75 37.72 19.11
C ARG A 72 -6.58 36.51 18.68
N GLY A 73 -6.91 36.49 17.39
CA GLY A 73 -7.18 35.25 16.66
C GLY A 73 -5.89 34.43 16.59
N GLY A 74 -5.92 33.23 17.17
CA GLY A 74 -4.81 32.30 17.15
C GLY A 74 -4.71 31.61 15.79
N SER A 75 -3.79 32.07 14.96
CA SER A 75 -3.24 31.27 13.86
C SER A 75 -2.44 30.11 14.48
N SER A 76 -2.90 28.88 14.24
CA SER A 76 -2.20 27.66 14.64
C SER A 76 -0.90 27.54 13.84
N VAL A 77 0.21 27.77 14.54
CA VAL A 77 1.55 27.39 14.08
C VAL A 77 1.61 25.86 14.09
N MET A 78 1.74 25.25 12.91
CA MET A 78 2.00 23.81 12.78
C MET A 78 3.38 23.49 13.37
N GLU A 79 3.42 22.61 14.37
CA GLU A 79 4.67 22.02 14.86
C GLU A 79 5.30 21.12 13.78
N PRO A 80 6.64 21.12 13.63
CA PRO A 80 7.34 20.46 12.53
C PRO A 80 7.59 18.95 12.74
N GLY A 81 6.74 18.24 13.48
CA GLY A 81 6.98 16.81 13.82
C GLY A 81 5.87 15.83 13.45
N THR A 82 4.62 16.28 13.34
CA THR A 82 3.45 15.39 13.30
C THR A 82 2.83 15.35 11.89
N GLY A 83 2.94 14.21 11.20
CA GLY A 83 2.21 13.93 9.96
C GLY A 83 2.97 14.14 8.64
N MET A 84 4.27 14.46 8.66
CA MET A 84 5.03 14.70 7.42
C MET A 84 5.45 13.42 6.66
N GLY A 85 5.39 12.25 7.30
CA GLY A 85 5.67 10.95 6.66
C GLY A 85 4.60 10.45 5.66
N LEU A 86 3.48 11.17 5.51
CA LEU A 86 2.35 10.79 4.64
C LEU A 86 2.03 11.83 3.56
N ARG A 87 2.96 12.72 3.17
CA ARG A 87 2.76 13.52 1.95
C ARG A 87 2.64 12.57 0.74
N GLY A 88 1.57 12.72 -0.06
CA GLY A 88 1.15 11.75 -1.09
C GLY A 88 0.22 10.63 -0.62
N ARG A 89 -0.10 10.62 0.68
CA ARG A 89 -1.00 9.68 1.35
C ARG A 89 -1.96 10.43 2.28
N SER A 90 -2.07 11.74 2.10
CA SER A 90 -2.93 12.65 2.87
C SER A 90 -4.41 12.35 2.65
N GLY A 91 -4.78 11.75 1.51
CA GLY A 91 -6.15 11.26 1.28
C GLY A 91 -6.56 10.23 2.32
N ILE A 92 -5.66 9.34 2.75
CA ILE A 92 -5.94 8.36 3.82
C ILE A 92 -6.20 9.07 5.15
N LEU A 93 -5.36 10.06 5.50
CA LEU A 93 -5.56 10.86 6.71
C LEU A 93 -6.89 11.62 6.66
N SER A 94 -7.23 12.20 5.51
CA SER A 94 -8.46 12.99 5.31
C SER A 94 -9.70 12.10 5.37
N LEU A 95 -9.64 10.90 4.79
CA LEU A 95 -10.68 9.88 4.88
C LEU A 95 -10.92 9.48 6.34
N VAL A 96 -9.87 9.15 7.08
CA VAL A 96 -9.99 8.73 8.49
C VAL A 96 -10.52 9.89 9.35
N ASP A 97 -10.02 11.11 9.15
CA ASP A 97 -10.54 12.30 9.84
C ASP A 97 -12.03 12.51 9.57
N ALA A 98 -12.47 12.36 8.32
CA ALA A 98 -13.88 12.43 7.96
C ALA A 98 -14.70 11.33 8.67
N CYS A 99 -14.26 10.07 8.61
CA CYS A 99 -14.93 8.94 9.27
C CYS A 99 -15.05 9.13 10.79
N LEU A 100 -14.02 9.70 11.42
CA LEU A 100 -14.02 9.94 12.88
C LEU A 100 -14.95 11.09 13.28
N LYS A 101 -15.23 12.02 12.37
CA LYS A 101 -16.15 13.16 12.59
C LYS A 101 -17.62 12.85 12.26
N GLU A 102 -17.88 11.77 11.53
CA GLU A 102 -19.24 11.33 11.20
C GLU A 102 -20.07 11.00 12.45
N ASP A 103 -21.41 11.02 12.28
CA ASP A 103 -22.34 10.61 13.34
C ASP A 103 -22.09 9.15 13.77
N PRO A 104 -22.19 8.79 15.07
CA PRO A 104 -22.00 7.42 15.52
C PRO A 104 -22.78 6.36 14.75
N ALA A 105 -23.99 6.70 14.28
CA ALA A 105 -24.87 5.80 13.54
C ALA A 105 -24.61 5.79 12.01
N ALA A 106 -23.68 6.62 11.51
CA ALA A 106 -23.35 6.68 10.09
C ALA A 106 -22.54 5.46 9.63
N GLU A 107 -22.73 5.07 8.37
CA GLU A 107 -21.95 3.99 7.77
C GLU A 107 -20.51 4.43 7.48
N ARG A 108 -19.56 3.54 7.75
CA ARG A 108 -18.12 3.78 7.56
C ARG A 108 -17.49 2.63 6.78
N PRO A 109 -16.52 2.93 5.89
CA PRO A 109 -15.80 1.89 5.16
C PRO A 109 -14.83 1.12 6.07
N LEU A 110 -14.61 -0.14 5.74
CA LEU A 110 -13.42 -0.90 6.10
C LEU A 110 -12.35 -0.62 5.05
N THR A 111 -11.43 0.29 5.37
CA THR A 111 -10.37 0.72 4.46
C THR A 111 -9.25 -0.31 4.47
N VAL A 112 -8.85 -0.83 3.30
CA VAL A 112 -7.75 -1.80 3.19
C VAL A 112 -6.61 -1.21 2.39
N LEU A 113 -5.46 -1.04 3.02
CA LEU A 113 -4.22 -0.59 2.40
C LEU A 113 -3.53 -1.77 1.72
N LEU A 114 -3.41 -1.70 0.40
CA LEU A 114 -2.91 -2.79 -0.45
C LEU A 114 -1.56 -2.45 -1.06
N GLY A 115 -0.64 -3.40 -1.02
CA GLY A 115 0.59 -3.31 -1.79
C GLY A 115 1.63 -4.33 -1.42
N PRO A 116 2.74 -4.40 -2.15
CA PRO A 116 3.78 -5.38 -1.86
C PRO A 116 4.34 -5.16 -0.46
N ALA A 117 5.01 -6.18 0.07
CA ALA A 117 5.79 -6.04 1.29
C ALA A 117 6.74 -4.84 1.15
N GLY A 118 6.67 -3.92 2.13
CA GLY A 118 7.45 -2.68 2.08
C GLY A 118 6.81 -1.49 1.36
N SER A 119 5.53 -1.58 0.97
CA SER A 119 4.74 -0.45 0.42
C SER A 119 4.43 0.67 1.42
N GLY A 120 4.83 0.53 2.70
CA GLY A 120 4.66 1.55 3.73
C GLY A 120 3.26 1.58 4.38
N ALA A 121 2.56 0.44 4.40
CA ALA A 121 1.28 0.33 5.11
C ALA A 121 1.44 0.46 6.64
N SER A 122 2.48 -0.17 7.22
CA SER A 122 2.81 -0.03 8.65
C SER A 122 3.20 1.41 9.03
N GLU A 123 3.84 2.14 8.11
CA GLU A 123 4.13 3.57 8.28
C GLU A 123 2.84 4.40 8.27
N ALA A 124 1.88 4.06 7.41
CA ALA A 124 0.55 4.68 7.41
C ALA A 124 -0.19 4.44 8.73
N HIS A 125 -0.17 3.21 9.27
CA HIS A 125 -0.72 2.93 10.60
C HIS A 125 -0.05 3.78 11.69
N SER A 126 1.28 3.88 11.67
CA SER A 126 2.03 4.68 12.66
C SER A 126 1.64 6.16 12.62
N ALA A 127 1.53 6.73 11.42
CA ALA A 127 1.12 8.12 11.26
C ALA A 127 -0.35 8.36 11.64
N LEU A 128 -1.24 7.38 11.42
CA LEU A 128 -2.62 7.45 11.93
C LEU A 128 -2.67 7.43 13.46
N MET A 129 -1.84 6.59 14.11
CA MET A 129 -1.72 6.54 15.57
C MET A 129 -1.23 7.86 16.14
N GLU A 130 -0.20 8.46 15.53
CA GLU A 130 0.33 9.75 15.98
C GLU A 130 -0.67 10.89 15.80
N ARG A 131 -1.38 10.90 14.66
CA ARG A 131 -2.30 11.99 14.31
C ARG A 131 -3.58 11.95 15.15
N PHE A 132 -4.19 10.78 15.29
CA PHE A 132 -5.52 10.65 15.89
C PHE A 132 -5.49 10.04 17.29
N GLY A 133 -4.41 9.35 17.65
CA GLY A 133 -4.30 8.67 18.93
C GLY A 133 -4.34 9.58 20.17
N PRO A 134 -3.95 10.86 20.14
CA PRO A 134 -4.17 11.78 21.25
C PRO A 134 -5.65 12.14 21.46
N ASP A 135 -6.43 12.21 20.39
CA ASP A 135 -7.80 12.74 20.39
C ASP A 135 -8.90 11.68 20.37
N TYR A 136 -8.61 10.47 19.89
CA TYR A 136 -9.58 9.39 19.73
C TYR A 136 -9.10 8.08 20.38
N PRO A 137 -10.00 7.25 20.95
CA PRO A 137 -9.63 5.91 21.36
C PRO A 137 -9.25 5.11 20.11
N PHE A 138 -8.10 4.46 20.16
CA PHE A 138 -7.64 3.60 19.08
C PHE A 138 -7.14 2.27 19.61
N ALA A 139 -7.15 1.27 18.74
CA ALA A 139 -6.53 -0.02 18.99
C ALA A 139 -5.76 -0.49 17.75
N PHE A 140 -4.65 -1.19 18.00
CA PHE A 140 -3.75 -1.71 16.98
C PHE A 140 -3.44 -3.19 17.23
N VAL A 141 -3.53 -4.00 16.18
CA VAL A 141 -3.13 -5.41 16.17
C VAL A 141 -2.33 -5.71 14.90
N ASN A 142 -1.22 -6.44 15.05
CA ASN A 142 -0.43 -6.95 13.95
C ASN A 142 -0.60 -8.48 13.86
N PHE A 143 -1.29 -8.96 12.83
CA PHE A 143 -1.52 -10.39 12.63
C PHE A 143 -0.34 -11.15 12.00
N GLY A 144 0.77 -10.46 11.74
CA GLY A 144 2.02 -11.05 11.23
C GLY A 144 3.02 -11.46 12.31
N GLY A 145 2.63 -11.43 13.59
CA GLY A 145 3.48 -11.85 14.71
C GLY A 145 3.79 -13.35 14.74
N ALA A 146 4.74 -13.76 15.58
CA ALA A 146 5.20 -15.16 15.67
C ALA A 146 4.15 -16.11 16.25
N GLN A 147 3.16 -15.58 16.99
CA GLN A 147 2.10 -16.37 17.61
C GLN A 147 0.78 -16.21 16.88
N SER A 148 0.12 -17.33 16.67
CA SER A 148 -1.23 -17.43 16.10
C SER A 148 -2.25 -16.82 17.06
N LEU A 149 -2.92 -15.75 16.65
CA LEU A 149 -3.90 -15.04 17.48
C LEU A 149 -5.32 -15.29 16.98
N LEU A 150 -6.08 -16.13 17.69
CA LEU A 150 -7.47 -16.39 17.35
C LEU A 150 -8.32 -15.10 17.38
N PRO A 151 -9.34 -14.95 16.52
CA PRO A 151 -10.14 -13.72 16.42
C PRO A 151 -10.71 -13.23 17.75
N ARG A 152 -11.23 -14.12 18.60
CA ARG A 152 -11.72 -13.81 19.95
C ARG A 152 -10.67 -13.21 20.88
N TYR A 153 -9.42 -13.67 20.80
CA TYR A 153 -8.31 -13.11 21.58
C TYR A 153 -7.90 -11.74 21.05
N ALA A 154 -7.92 -11.57 19.72
CA ALA A 154 -7.74 -10.25 19.12
C ALA A 154 -8.83 -9.27 19.59
N LEU A 155 -10.10 -9.68 19.65
CA LEU A 155 -11.18 -8.83 20.19
C LEU A 155 -10.94 -8.40 21.64
N GLY A 156 -10.54 -9.34 22.52
CA GLY A 156 -10.21 -9.02 23.91
C GLY A 156 -9.11 -7.95 24.02
N LEU A 157 -8.04 -8.09 23.23
CA LEU A 157 -6.95 -7.10 23.19
C LEU A 157 -7.40 -5.74 22.65
N LEU A 158 -8.21 -5.75 21.59
CA LEU A 158 -8.71 -4.53 20.97
C LEU A 158 -9.62 -3.76 21.91
N ALA A 159 -10.62 -4.42 22.48
CA ALA A 159 -11.49 -3.85 23.51
C ALA A 159 -10.66 -3.22 24.62
N ARG A 160 -9.65 -3.94 25.09
CA ARG A 160 -8.79 -3.48 26.17
C ARG A 160 -7.97 -2.24 25.83
N GLN A 161 -7.46 -2.12 24.60
CA GLN A 161 -6.80 -0.91 24.10
C GLN A 161 -7.79 0.27 23.98
N LEU A 162 -9.02 0.01 23.54
CA LEU A 162 -10.08 1.01 23.42
C LEU A 162 -10.60 1.52 24.78
N GLU A 163 -10.44 0.76 25.87
CA GLU A 163 -10.75 1.22 27.23
C GLU A 163 -9.75 2.27 27.77
N ARG A 164 -8.73 2.66 27.00
CA ARG A 164 -7.78 3.70 27.42
C ARG A 164 -8.53 5.00 27.76
N LYS A 165 -8.30 5.52 28.96
CA LYS A 165 -8.86 6.80 29.41
C LYS A 165 -8.18 7.96 28.68
N LEU A 166 -8.98 8.75 27.96
CA LEU A 166 -8.55 10.01 27.35
C LEU A 166 -9.02 11.20 28.18
N PRO A 167 -8.30 12.34 28.23
CA PRO A 167 -8.71 13.49 29.04
C PRO A 167 -10.10 14.06 28.72
N ARG A 168 -10.50 13.96 27.44
CA ARG A 168 -11.76 14.50 26.91
C ARG A 168 -12.97 13.60 27.15
N TYR A 169 -12.75 12.32 27.42
CA TYR A 169 -13.82 11.32 27.45
C TYR A 169 -13.81 10.52 28.75
N GLY A 170 -14.98 9.98 29.10
CA GLY A 170 -15.04 8.90 30.06
C GLY A 170 -14.43 7.62 29.50
N ARG A 171 -14.33 6.61 30.38
CA ARG A 171 -13.77 5.30 30.02
C ARG A 171 -14.82 4.51 29.23
N SER A 172 -14.43 3.99 28.07
CA SER A 172 -15.25 3.01 27.34
C SER A 172 -15.23 1.68 28.08
N HIS A 173 -16.32 0.94 28.01
CA HIS A 173 -16.46 -0.36 28.67
C HIS A 173 -17.02 -1.39 27.70
N PHE A 174 -16.59 -2.63 27.86
CA PHE A 174 -17.01 -3.76 27.02
C PHE A 174 -17.64 -4.90 27.84
N PRO A 175 -18.75 -4.64 28.56
CA PRO A 175 -19.35 -5.62 29.46
C PRO A 175 -19.96 -6.84 28.74
N LEU A 176 -20.54 -6.68 27.54
CA LEU A 176 -21.09 -7.81 26.80
C LEU A 176 -19.96 -8.71 26.32
N LEU A 177 -18.96 -8.13 25.64
CA LEU A 177 -17.81 -8.90 25.15
C LEU A 177 -17.08 -9.60 26.31
N SER A 178 -16.82 -8.89 27.41
CA SER A 178 -16.13 -9.46 28.57
C SER A 178 -16.90 -10.65 29.15
N LEU A 179 -18.23 -10.56 29.22
CA LEU A 179 -19.08 -11.66 29.69
C LEU A 179 -19.06 -12.85 28.73
N GLY A 180 -19.12 -12.64 27.42
CA GLY A 180 -19.09 -13.72 26.44
C GLY A 180 -17.73 -14.43 26.39
N LEU A 181 -16.64 -13.66 26.48
CA LEU A 181 -15.29 -14.22 26.61
C LEU A 181 -15.17 -15.01 27.92
N LEU A 182 -15.59 -14.45 29.06
CA LEU A 182 -15.54 -15.14 30.36
C LEU A 182 -16.36 -16.43 30.35
N ALA A 183 -17.56 -16.38 29.77
CA ALA A 183 -18.46 -17.54 29.68
C ALA A 183 -17.92 -18.62 28.74
N SER A 184 -17.13 -18.27 27.73
CA SER A 184 -16.55 -19.25 26.82
C SER A 184 -15.13 -19.71 27.23
N ASP A 185 -14.31 -18.91 27.92
CA ASP A 185 -12.88 -19.22 28.13
C ASP A 185 -12.59 -20.42 29.02
N GLN A 186 -13.40 -20.63 30.06
CA GLN A 186 -13.19 -21.70 31.02
C GLN A 186 -14.32 -22.74 30.92
N GLU A 187 -13.94 -24.01 30.90
CA GLU A 187 -14.90 -25.12 30.81
C GLU A 187 -15.85 -25.11 32.02
N LEU A 188 -17.14 -24.88 31.76
CA LEU A 188 -18.16 -24.85 32.80
C LEU A 188 -18.55 -26.29 33.14
N ARG A 189 -17.97 -26.84 34.20
CA ARG A 189 -18.31 -28.20 34.68
C ARG A 189 -19.76 -28.26 35.14
N MET A 190 -20.62 -28.86 34.33
CA MET A 190 -22.04 -29.06 34.63
C MET A 190 -22.45 -30.52 34.51
N ARG A 191 -23.32 -30.97 35.43
CA ARG A 191 -23.90 -32.33 35.45
C ARG A 191 -25.38 -32.35 35.00
N SER A 192 -26.07 -31.21 34.97
CA SER A 192 -27.45 -31.06 34.46
C SER A 192 -27.80 -29.58 34.16
N LEU A 193 -28.71 -29.33 33.19
CA LEU A 193 -29.16 -27.99 32.74
C LEU A 193 -29.99 -27.20 33.79
N PRO A 194 -30.91 -27.78 34.59
CA PRO A 194 -31.75 -27.02 35.53
C PRO A 194 -31.06 -26.61 36.84
N ASP A 195 -30.18 -27.45 37.39
CA ASP A 195 -29.39 -27.13 38.61
C ASP A 195 -28.21 -26.20 38.32
N GLY A 196 -27.88 -26.02 37.04
CA GLY A 196 -26.74 -25.26 36.54
C GLY A 196 -26.82 -23.75 36.80
N ARG A 197 -28.00 -23.11 36.84
CA ARG A 197 -28.10 -21.63 36.83
C ARG A 197 -27.36 -20.94 37.97
N ARG A 198 -27.57 -21.40 39.21
CA ARG A 198 -26.89 -20.85 40.40
C ARG A 198 -25.43 -21.29 40.48
N VAL A 199 -25.07 -22.40 39.84
CA VAL A 199 -23.71 -22.95 39.81
C VAL A 199 -22.87 -22.21 38.78
N VAL A 200 -23.37 -22.04 37.55
CA VAL A 200 -22.78 -21.24 36.46
C VAL A 200 -22.54 -19.82 36.91
N ARG A 201 -23.54 -19.17 37.53
CA ARG A 201 -23.35 -17.83 38.07
C ARG A 201 -22.22 -17.76 39.10
N ARG A 202 -22.18 -18.70 40.06
CA ARG A 202 -21.11 -18.77 41.06
C ARG A 202 -19.75 -19.10 40.45
N GLN A 203 -19.69 -19.88 39.38
CA GLN A 203 -18.47 -20.20 38.65
C GLN A 203 -17.95 -18.98 37.89
N LEU A 204 -18.82 -18.25 37.18
CA LEU A 204 -18.46 -17.00 36.49
C LEU A 204 -18.03 -15.92 37.47
N ASP A 205 -18.76 -15.72 38.58
CA ASP A 205 -18.38 -14.79 39.65
C ASP A 205 -16.96 -15.13 40.19
N ARG A 206 -16.71 -16.42 40.47
CA ARG A 206 -15.39 -16.89 40.94
C ARG A 206 -14.30 -16.66 39.89
N PHE A 207 -14.53 -17.00 38.63
CA PHE A 207 -13.55 -16.82 37.57
C PHE A 207 -13.22 -15.34 37.36
N GLN A 208 -14.23 -14.47 37.45
CA GLN A 208 -14.01 -13.04 37.41
C GLN A 208 -13.15 -12.58 38.59
N GLU A 209 -13.48 -12.98 39.82
CA GLU A 209 -12.72 -12.64 41.04
C GLU A 209 -11.26 -13.14 40.97
N GLU A 210 -11.02 -14.37 40.52
CA GLU A 210 -9.69 -14.94 40.36
C GLU A 210 -8.84 -14.18 39.32
N ASN A 211 -9.45 -13.80 38.20
CA ASN A 211 -8.76 -13.02 37.16
C ASN A 211 -8.52 -11.58 37.59
N GLU A 212 -9.46 -10.94 38.27
CA GLU A 212 -9.30 -9.61 38.85
C GLU A 212 -8.21 -9.60 39.93
N ALA A 213 -8.14 -10.63 40.78
CA ALA A 213 -7.09 -10.75 41.79
C ALA A 213 -5.69 -10.91 41.17
N ARG A 214 -5.58 -11.62 40.04
CA ARG A 214 -4.30 -11.93 39.39
C ARG A 214 -3.82 -10.85 38.42
N HIS A 215 -4.74 -10.26 37.65
CA HIS A 215 -4.42 -9.34 36.53
C HIS A 215 -5.06 -7.95 36.66
N GLY A 216 -5.90 -7.72 37.67
CA GLY A 216 -6.62 -6.47 37.92
C GLY A 216 -8.00 -6.40 37.24
N ASP A 217 -8.10 -6.85 35.99
CA ASP A 217 -9.37 -7.08 35.28
C ASP A 217 -9.24 -8.28 34.32
N TYR A 218 -10.38 -8.87 33.92
CA TYR A 218 -10.39 -10.06 33.07
C TYR A 218 -9.78 -9.80 31.68
N LEU A 219 -10.06 -8.65 31.07
CA LEU A 219 -9.49 -8.29 29.77
C LEU A 219 -7.95 -8.11 29.82
N ALA A 220 -7.36 -7.81 30.98
CA ALA A 220 -5.92 -7.72 31.14
C ALA A 220 -5.22 -9.09 31.07
N ALA A 221 -5.91 -10.21 31.35
CA ALA A 221 -5.34 -11.55 31.23
C ALA A 221 -4.92 -11.88 29.78
N PHE A 222 -5.65 -11.33 28.79
CA PHE A 222 -5.33 -11.53 27.38
C PHE A 222 -4.00 -10.90 26.96
N PHE A 223 -3.47 -9.92 27.71
CA PHE A 223 -2.16 -9.37 27.41
C PHE A 223 -1.04 -10.38 27.64
N GLU A 224 -1.07 -11.15 28.73
CA GLU A 224 -0.02 -12.15 29.00
C GLU A 224 0.05 -13.20 27.90
N VAL A 225 -1.11 -13.60 27.37
CA VAL A 225 -1.21 -14.55 26.24
C VAL A 225 -0.77 -13.91 24.93
N ALA A 226 -0.97 -12.60 24.76
CA ALA A 226 -0.73 -11.90 23.49
C ALA A 226 0.60 -11.15 23.38
N MET A 227 1.43 -11.08 24.43
CA MET A 227 2.72 -10.37 24.37
C MET A 227 3.62 -10.83 23.20
N GLY A 228 3.47 -12.06 22.70
CA GLY A 228 4.15 -12.56 21.50
C GLY A 228 3.48 -12.24 20.16
N ALA A 229 2.19 -11.86 20.16
CA ALA A 229 1.41 -11.45 18.99
C ALA A 229 1.33 -9.93 18.82
N VAL A 230 1.61 -9.16 19.88
CA VAL A 230 1.66 -7.69 19.88
C VAL A 230 2.97 -7.21 19.23
N GLY A 231 3.12 -7.48 17.93
CA GLY A 231 4.18 -6.89 17.12
C GLY A 231 3.91 -5.40 16.90
N MET A 232 4.94 -4.57 16.88
CA MET A 232 4.81 -3.14 16.51
C MET A 232 4.63 -2.99 15.00
N PRO A 233 4.04 -1.87 14.51
CA PRO A 233 4.19 -1.52 13.11
C PRO A 233 5.69 -1.36 12.79
N GLU A 234 6.16 -2.00 11.72
CA GLU A 234 7.55 -1.81 11.27
C GLU A 234 7.79 -0.34 10.92
N GLY A 235 8.85 0.26 11.47
CA GLY A 235 9.21 1.66 11.23
C GLY A 235 8.40 2.70 12.03
N ALA A 236 7.67 2.29 13.07
CA ALA A 236 6.94 3.21 13.94
C ALA A 236 7.86 4.27 14.58
N SER A 237 7.38 5.52 14.71
CA SER A 237 8.15 6.58 15.38
C SER A 237 8.19 6.38 16.89
N THR A 238 9.09 7.07 17.58
CA THR A 238 9.13 7.08 19.05
C THR A 238 7.82 7.56 19.69
N ALA A 239 7.11 8.49 19.03
CA ALA A 239 5.81 8.97 19.48
C ALA A 239 4.71 7.89 19.34
N ALA A 240 4.66 7.20 18.20
CA ALA A 240 3.76 6.06 18.02
C ALA A 240 4.02 4.95 19.04
N HIS A 241 5.31 4.65 19.32
CA HIS A 241 5.70 3.70 20.37
C HIS A 241 5.22 4.12 21.76
N ALA A 242 5.41 5.39 22.12
CA ALA A 242 4.97 5.90 23.41
C ALA A 242 3.45 5.83 23.56
N LEU A 243 2.70 6.22 22.53
CA LEU A 243 1.23 6.14 22.50
C LEU A 243 0.72 4.69 22.59
N PHE A 244 1.38 3.78 21.89
CA PHE A 244 1.06 2.36 21.93
C PHE A 244 1.33 1.75 23.30
N GLN A 245 2.53 1.97 23.85
CA GLN A 245 2.87 1.51 25.20
C GLN A 245 1.96 2.12 26.26
N ASP A 246 1.53 3.37 26.06
CA ASP A 246 0.56 4.01 26.94
C ASP A 246 -0.80 3.31 26.91
N ALA A 247 -1.30 2.97 25.72
CA ALA A 247 -2.53 2.21 25.54
C ALA A 247 -2.47 0.83 26.21
N LEU A 248 -1.30 0.18 26.18
CA LEU A 248 -1.08 -1.07 26.90
C LEU A 248 -0.99 -0.87 28.43
N ARG A 249 -0.24 0.14 28.90
CA ARG A 249 0.11 0.31 30.33
C ARG A 249 -1.03 0.92 31.15
N ARG A 250 -1.70 1.97 30.67
CA ARG A 250 -2.62 2.79 31.49
C ARG A 250 -3.92 2.10 31.86
N GLY A 251 -4.22 0.97 31.25
CA GLY A 251 -5.36 0.19 31.66
C GLY A 251 -5.13 -0.73 32.87
N ARG A 252 -3.87 -0.92 33.32
CA ARG A 252 -3.56 -1.76 34.50
C ARG A 252 -4.00 -1.16 35.84
N ARG A 253 -4.48 0.09 35.87
CA ARG A 253 -4.84 0.81 37.10
C ARG A 253 -6.34 1.04 37.18
N THR A 254 -7.09 -0.04 37.34
CA THR A 254 -8.43 0.06 37.92
C THR A 254 -8.23 -0.09 39.43
N MET A 255 -8.49 0.98 40.21
CA MET A 255 -8.45 0.89 41.68
C MET A 255 -9.53 -0.10 42.13
N PRO A 256 -9.19 -1.18 42.85
CA PRO A 256 -10.18 -2.06 43.44
C PRO A 256 -11.05 -1.24 44.41
N GLY A 257 -12.37 -1.26 44.23
CA GLY A 257 -13.30 -0.83 45.28
C GLY A 257 -14.11 0.46 45.06
N LEU A 258 -13.91 1.26 44.01
CA LEU A 258 -14.67 2.51 43.83
C LEU A 258 -15.96 2.40 42.99
N PHE A 259 -16.21 1.25 42.36
CA PHE A 259 -17.47 0.94 41.66
C PHE A 259 -18.20 -0.25 42.28
N GLY A 260 -18.30 -0.26 43.62
CA GLY A 260 -19.04 -1.24 44.44
C GLY A 260 -20.57 -1.18 44.26
N GLY A 261 -21.05 -1.30 43.01
CA GLY A 261 -22.42 -1.72 42.74
C GLY A 261 -22.51 -3.25 42.84
N ARG A 262 -23.57 -3.79 43.44
CA ARG A 262 -23.78 -5.23 43.64
C ARG A 262 -23.42 -6.04 42.36
N PRO A 263 -22.46 -6.98 42.42
CA PRO A 263 -21.95 -7.73 41.24
C PRO A 263 -23.05 -8.47 40.46
N GLY A 264 -24.14 -8.84 41.14
CA GLY A 264 -25.25 -9.57 40.54
C GLY A 264 -26.10 -8.85 39.48
N SER A 265 -26.06 -7.52 39.40
CA SER A 265 -26.89 -6.74 38.46
C SER A 265 -26.29 -6.60 37.06
N ARG A 266 -24.94 -6.56 36.97
CA ARG A 266 -24.24 -6.37 35.69
C ARG A 266 -24.25 -7.62 34.81
N LEU A 267 -24.03 -8.78 35.43
CA LEU A 267 -24.05 -10.08 34.73
C LEU A 267 -25.44 -10.41 34.19
N THR A 268 -26.49 -10.08 34.94
CA THR A 268 -27.89 -10.36 34.54
C THR A 268 -28.34 -9.49 33.36
N ALA A 269 -27.96 -8.21 33.35
CA ALA A 269 -28.24 -7.33 32.21
C ALA A 269 -27.51 -7.78 30.94
N GLY A 270 -26.23 -8.19 31.06
CA GLY A 270 -25.46 -8.71 29.93
C GLY A 270 -25.97 -10.05 29.41
N ALA A 271 -26.26 -11.00 30.31
CA ALA A 271 -26.81 -12.31 29.95
C ALA A 271 -28.16 -12.19 29.21
N THR A 272 -28.98 -11.20 29.57
CA THR A 272 -30.28 -10.96 28.90
C THR A 272 -30.11 -10.61 27.42
N TRP A 273 -29.01 -9.93 27.05
CA TRP A 273 -28.71 -9.66 25.65
C TRP A 273 -28.39 -10.95 24.90
N TYR A 274 -27.56 -11.83 25.48
CA TYR A 274 -27.23 -13.12 24.89
C TYR A 274 -28.45 -14.04 24.71
N GLY A 275 -29.37 -14.08 25.67
CA GLY A 275 -30.63 -14.83 25.52
C GLY A 275 -31.59 -14.25 24.49
N ARG A 276 -31.39 -13.01 24.02
CA ARG A 276 -32.20 -12.38 22.95
C ARG A 276 -31.49 -12.38 21.61
N HIS A 277 -30.25 -12.85 21.54
CA HIS A 277 -29.47 -12.79 20.33
C HIS A 277 -30.01 -13.78 19.28
N PRO A 278 -30.18 -13.41 18.00
CA PRO A 278 -30.79 -14.28 17.00
C PRO A 278 -30.07 -15.62 16.77
N MET A 279 -28.77 -15.66 17.05
CA MET A 279 -27.94 -16.86 16.85
C MET A 279 -27.98 -17.85 18.03
N THR A 280 -28.44 -17.43 19.22
CA THR A 280 -28.60 -18.34 20.37
C THR A 280 -29.95 -19.02 20.31
N ARG A 281 -30.01 -20.30 20.70
CA ARG A 281 -31.26 -21.07 20.63
C ARG A 281 -32.12 -20.86 21.86
N SER A 282 -31.49 -20.66 23.02
CA SER A 282 -32.24 -20.46 24.27
C SER A 282 -32.57 -19.00 24.51
N ALA A 283 -33.86 -18.74 24.76
CA ALA A 283 -34.34 -17.45 25.24
C ALA A 283 -33.94 -17.18 26.71
N ASP A 284 -33.49 -18.19 27.45
CA ASP A 284 -33.04 -18.04 28.83
C ASP A 284 -31.61 -17.45 28.89
N PRO A 285 -31.41 -16.33 29.60
CA PRO A 285 -30.12 -15.64 29.66
C PRO A 285 -28.93 -16.51 30.10
N MET A 286 -29.14 -17.44 31.03
CA MET A 286 -28.06 -18.25 31.57
C MET A 286 -27.79 -19.48 30.71
N GLU A 287 -28.83 -20.08 30.13
CA GLU A 287 -28.67 -21.16 29.16
C GLU A 287 -27.97 -20.67 27.89
N ALA A 288 -28.21 -19.44 27.44
CA ALA A 288 -27.47 -18.86 26.33
C ALA A 288 -25.96 -18.76 26.61
N LEU A 289 -25.54 -18.39 27.83
CA LEU A 289 -24.12 -18.37 28.20
C LEU A 289 -23.50 -19.78 28.30
N VAL A 290 -24.30 -20.76 28.74
CA VAL A 290 -23.89 -22.18 28.72
C VAL A 290 -23.73 -22.67 27.28
N GLU A 291 -24.64 -22.29 26.39
CA GLU A 291 -24.57 -22.59 24.96
C GLU A 291 -23.27 -22.06 24.33
N LEU A 292 -22.85 -20.83 24.67
CA LEU A 292 -21.54 -20.30 24.23
C LEU A 292 -20.35 -21.13 24.71
N ASN A 293 -20.42 -21.65 25.94
CA ASN A 293 -19.37 -22.51 26.49
C ASN A 293 -19.30 -23.85 25.75
N LEU A 294 -20.46 -24.46 25.50
CA LEU A 294 -20.59 -25.72 24.76
C LEU A 294 -20.05 -25.56 23.33
N TRP A 295 -20.43 -24.51 22.62
CA TRP A 295 -19.93 -24.24 21.26
C TRP A 295 -18.40 -24.17 21.18
N ARG A 296 -17.73 -23.75 22.26
CA ARG A 296 -16.27 -23.72 22.29
C ARG A 296 -15.63 -25.08 22.58
N HIS A 297 -16.13 -25.78 23.61
CA HIS A 297 -15.44 -26.94 24.18
C HIS A 297 -15.90 -28.27 23.57
N GLU A 298 -17.17 -28.34 23.17
CA GLU A 298 -17.81 -29.55 22.64
C GLU A 298 -18.33 -29.35 21.21
N GLY A 299 -18.37 -28.12 20.73
CA GLY A 299 -18.94 -27.75 19.43
C GLY A 299 -18.03 -27.99 18.23
N ASP A 300 -18.67 -28.14 17.07
CA ASP A 300 -18.00 -28.27 15.77
C ASP A 300 -17.44 -26.92 15.25
N GLU A 301 -16.79 -26.93 14.09
CA GLU A 301 -16.22 -25.72 13.50
C GLU A 301 -17.28 -24.63 13.23
N ASN A 302 -18.51 -25.02 12.87
CA ASN A 302 -19.60 -24.07 12.63
C ASN A 302 -20.09 -23.42 13.93
N GLU A 303 -20.18 -24.18 15.00
CA GLU A 303 -20.55 -23.68 16.33
C GLU A 303 -19.46 -22.77 16.90
N GLN A 304 -18.18 -23.07 16.66
CA GLN A 304 -17.08 -22.17 17.00
C GLN A 304 -17.09 -20.88 16.18
N GLU A 305 -17.44 -20.94 14.89
CA GLU A 305 -17.61 -19.74 14.06
C GLU A 305 -18.80 -18.89 14.52
N ARG A 306 -19.92 -19.53 14.89
CA ARG A 306 -21.08 -18.86 15.50
C ARG A 306 -20.72 -18.17 16.81
N LEU A 307 -19.96 -18.84 17.68
CA LEU A 307 -19.45 -18.23 18.90
C LEU A 307 -18.66 -16.97 18.58
N ASP A 308 -17.72 -17.04 17.64
CA ASP A 308 -16.92 -15.87 17.24
C ASP A 308 -17.84 -14.74 16.72
N LEU A 309 -18.80 -15.03 15.83
CA LEU A 309 -19.76 -14.03 15.32
C LEU A 309 -20.54 -13.35 16.44
N VAL A 310 -21.06 -14.12 17.41
CA VAL A 310 -21.79 -13.57 18.56
C VAL A 310 -20.89 -12.65 19.41
N LEU A 311 -19.60 -12.99 19.57
CA LEU A 311 -18.64 -12.13 20.28
C LEU A 311 -18.35 -10.83 19.51
N PHE A 312 -18.29 -10.88 18.17
CA PHE A 312 -18.20 -9.67 17.34
C PHE A 312 -19.45 -8.79 17.49
N SER A 313 -20.65 -9.37 17.44
CA SER A 313 -21.90 -8.63 17.69
C SER A 313 -21.93 -7.98 19.08
N ALA A 314 -21.49 -8.71 20.12
CA ALA A 314 -21.38 -8.19 21.47
C ALA A 314 -20.41 -6.99 21.55
N PHE A 315 -19.26 -7.07 20.86
CA PHE A 315 -18.29 -5.99 20.78
C PHE A 315 -18.86 -4.75 20.08
N LEU A 316 -19.53 -4.91 18.92
CA LEU A 316 -20.14 -3.80 18.20
C LEU A 316 -21.27 -3.14 18.99
N GLU A 317 -22.08 -3.94 19.69
CA GLU A 317 -23.15 -3.44 20.55
C GLU A 317 -22.60 -2.64 21.75
N ASP A 318 -21.51 -3.10 22.38
CA ASP A 318 -20.85 -2.36 23.45
C ASP A 318 -20.35 -0.99 22.95
N LEU A 319 -19.82 -0.91 21.72
CA LEU A 319 -19.44 0.37 21.10
C LEU A 319 -20.64 1.30 20.91
N ARG A 320 -21.76 0.80 20.37
CA ARG A 320 -23.00 1.59 20.22
C ARG A 320 -23.48 2.13 21.57
N ARG A 321 -23.52 1.28 22.60
CA ARG A 321 -23.93 1.65 23.96
C ARG A 321 -23.03 2.71 24.59
N ASN A 322 -21.73 2.68 24.28
CA ASN A 322 -20.82 3.72 24.74
C ASN A 322 -21.15 5.06 24.08
N THR A 323 -21.37 5.10 22.76
CA THR A 323 -21.67 6.36 22.05
C THR A 323 -22.97 7.03 22.45
N ALA A 324 -23.94 6.25 22.97
CA ALA A 324 -25.22 6.78 23.46
C ALA A 324 -25.10 7.56 24.79
N ARG A 325 -23.97 7.46 25.49
CA ARG A 325 -23.77 8.11 26.80
C ARG A 325 -23.07 9.46 26.65
N ASN A 326 -23.42 10.39 27.53
CA ASN A 326 -22.75 11.69 27.60
C ASN A 326 -21.27 11.54 27.97
N PHE A 327 -20.42 12.40 27.39
CA PHE A 327 -18.97 12.41 27.59
C PHE A 327 -18.23 11.13 27.16
N MET A 328 -18.88 10.24 26.41
CA MET A 328 -18.20 9.11 25.77
C MET A 328 -17.65 9.47 24.40
N PRO A 329 -16.63 8.74 23.91
CA PRO A 329 -16.17 8.86 22.53
C PRO A 329 -17.31 8.56 21.56
N ARG A 330 -17.42 9.36 20.50
CA ARG A 330 -18.42 9.17 19.43
C ARG A 330 -17.93 8.28 18.28
N SER A 331 -16.62 8.10 18.17
CA SER A 331 -15.95 7.34 17.12
C SER A 331 -14.72 6.63 17.69
N TYR A 332 -14.40 5.48 17.10
CA TYR A 332 -13.27 4.64 17.50
C TYR A 332 -12.40 4.31 16.28
N LEU A 333 -11.08 4.20 16.48
CA LEU A 333 -10.14 3.87 15.40
C LEU A 333 -9.55 2.47 15.60
N LEU A 334 -9.70 1.60 14.62
CA LEU A 334 -9.13 0.26 14.61
C LEU A 334 -8.09 0.13 13.49
N LEU A 335 -6.88 -0.27 13.85
CA LEU A 335 -5.75 -0.42 12.94
C LEU A 335 -5.29 -1.88 12.92
N LEU A 336 -5.36 -2.55 11.76
CA LEU A 336 -5.10 -3.99 11.61
C LEU A 336 -3.99 -4.24 10.60
N ASP A 337 -2.78 -4.53 11.08
CA ASP A 337 -1.63 -4.78 10.22
C ASP A 337 -1.53 -6.26 9.82
N ASN A 338 -1.06 -6.53 8.60
CA ASN A 338 -0.85 -7.88 8.06
C ASN A 338 -2.13 -8.75 8.04
N SER A 339 -3.27 -8.17 7.66
CA SER A 339 -4.56 -8.86 7.65
C SER A 339 -4.72 -9.94 6.57
N HIS A 340 -3.69 -10.20 5.77
CA HIS A 340 -3.63 -11.30 4.81
C HIS A 340 -3.35 -12.66 5.43
N THR A 341 -2.89 -12.71 6.68
CA THR A 341 -2.67 -13.99 7.37
C THR A 341 -4.01 -14.71 7.56
N GLU A 342 -3.98 -16.00 7.91
CA GLU A 342 -5.20 -16.77 8.15
C GLU A 342 -6.10 -16.11 9.21
N TYR A 343 -5.54 -15.73 10.36
CA TYR A 343 -6.29 -15.11 11.45
C TYR A 343 -6.74 -13.69 11.12
N GLY A 344 -5.91 -12.90 10.42
CA GLY A 344 -6.30 -11.57 9.97
C GLY A 344 -7.48 -11.61 9.00
N ARG A 345 -7.46 -12.56 8.04
CA ARG A 345 -8.57 -12.79 7.10
C ARG A 345 -9.84 -13.17 7.83
N ARG A 346 -9.76 -14.17 8.70
CA ARG A 346 -10.91 -14.62 9.51
C ARG A 346 -11.46 -13.49 10.37
N PHE A 347 -10.61 -12.66 10.97
CA PHE A 347 -11.04 -11.51 11.77
C PHE A 347 -11.83 -10.48 10.93
N LEU A 348 -11.31 -10.11 9.74
CA LEU A 348 -12.01 -9.16 8.85
C LEU A 348 -13.34 -9.73 8.35
N ASP A 349 -13.38 -11.02 8.04
CA ASP A 349 -14.59 -11.69 7.56
C ASP A 349 -15.68 -11.72 8.63
N LEU A 350 -15.32 -12.10 9.87
CA LEU A 350 -16.24 -12.08 11.01
C LEU A 350 -16.73 -10.67 11.35
N LEU A 351 -15.85 -9.66 11.28
CA LEU A 351 -16.23 -8.27 11.52
C LEU A 351 -17.25 -7.76 10.49
N LEU A 352 -17.01 -8.05 9.21
CA LEU A 352 -17.90 -7.63 8.13
C LEU A 352 -19.24 -8.35 8.16
N ARG A 353 -19.25 -9.65 8.44
CA ARG A 353 -20.48 -10.42 8.63
C ARG A 353 -21.30 -9.90 9.79
N ALA A 354 -20.68 -9.70 10.96
CA ALA A 354 -21.38 -9.14 12.11
C ALA A 354 -21.94 -7.73 11.81
N ARG A 355 -21.21 -6.89 11.06
CA ARG A 355 -21.73 -5.60 10.59
C ARG A 355 -22.94 -5.73 9.69
N HIS A 356 -22.87 -6.62 8.70
CA HIS A 356 -23.94 -6.85 7.75
C HIS A 356 -25.20 -7.38 8.46
N ASP A 357 -25.05 -8.42 9.28
CA ASP A 357 -26.14 -9.03 10.03
C ASP A 357 -26.83 -8.01 10.95
N GLU A 358 -26.05 -7.21 11.67
CA GLU A 358 -26.62 -6.23 12.59
C GLU A 358 -27.30 -5.06 11.88
N THR A 359 -26.71 -4.54 10.80
CA THR A 359 -27.20 -3.29 10.17
C THR A 359 -28.21 -3.52 9.05
N VAL A 360 -28.05 -4.57 8.26
CA VAL A 360 -28.91 -4.88 7.12
C VAL A 360 -29.98 -5.89 7.50
N VAL A 361 -29.63 -6.98 8.19
CA VAL A 361 -30.59 -8.03 8.54
C VAL A 361 -31.44 -7.64 9.75
N ALA A 362 -30.80 -7.20 10.83
CA ALA A 362 -31.51 -6.80 12.06
C ALA A 362 -31.99 -5.33 12.05
N GLY A 363 -31.51 -4.51 11.11
CA GLY A 363 -31.92 -3.11 10.98
C GLY A 363 -31.41 -2.19 12.10
N HIS A 364 -30.35 -2.57 12.80
CA HIS A 364 -29.72 -1.71 13.80
C HIS A 364 -28.93 -0.57 13.15
N ALA A 365 -28.66 0.49 13.93
CA ALA A 365 -27.75 1.55 13.52
C ALA A 365 -26.32 1.01 13.28
N SER A 366 -25.58 1.66 12.38
CA SER A 366 -24.17 1.33 12.14
C SER A 366 -23.32 1.54 13.39
N ASP A 367 -22.19 0.84 13.45
CA ASP A 367 -21.24 0.97 14.53
C ASP A 367 -20.28 2.17 14.33
N PRO A 368 -19.77 2.75 15.43
CA PRO A 368 -18.91 3.94 15.38
C PRO A 368 -17.44 3.64 15.03
N LEU A 369 -17.13 2.47 14.49
CA LEU A 369 -15.75 2.01 14.30
C LEU A 369 -15.23 2.37 12.90
N THR A 370 -14.17 3.17 12.87
CA THR A 370 -13.36 3.41 11.67
C THR A 370 -12.26 2.37 11.60
N VAL A 371 -12.25 1.55 10.55
CA VAL A 371 -11.31 0.43 10.42
C VAL A 371 -10.34 0.69 9.27
N VAL A 372 -9.04 0.63 9.57
CA VAL A 372 -7.96 0.64 8.57
C VAL A 372 -7.17 -0.64 8.73
N ALA A 373 -7.22 -1.50 7.72
CA ALA A 373 -6.45 -2.74 7.64
C ALA A 373 -5.34 -2.61 6.59
N SER A 374 -4.28 -3.39 6.70
CA SER A 374 -3.30 -3.58 5.62
C SER A 374 -3.27 -5.02 5.15
N SER A 375 -2.97 -5.19 3.86
CA SER A 375 -2.74 -6.50 3.27
C SER A 375 -1.66 -6.41 2.20
N ASN A 376 -0.65 -7.29 2.31
CA ASN A 376 0.36 -7.46 1.27
C ASN A 376 0.07 -8.63 0.34
N ARG A 377 -1.10 -9.27 0.49
CA ARG A 377 -1.59 -10.29 -0.43
C ARG A 377 -3.01 -10.01 -0.90
N TRP A 378 -3.38 -10.61 -2.01
CA TRP A 378 -4.75 -10.72 -2.45
C TRP A 378 -5.53 -11.56 -1.45
N LEU A 379 -6.72 -11.10 -1.07
CA LEU A 379 -7.58 -11.85 -0.15
C LEU A 379 -8.38 -12.89 -0.94
N PRO A 380 -8.38 -14.19 -0.55
CA PRO A 380 -9.08 -15.23 -1.32
C PRO A 380 -10.57 -14.98 -1.53
N ARG A 381 -11.24 -14.30 -0.59
CA ARG A 381 -12.66 -13.95 -0.72
C ARG A 381 -12.97 -12.99 -1.88
N TRP A 382 -11.96 -12.29 -2.40
CA TRP A 382 -12.09 -11.47 -3.60
C TRP A 382 -12.02 -12.30 -4.89
N GLY A 383 -11.86 -13.62 -4.76
CA GLY A 383 -11.73 -14.57 -5.86
C GLY A 383 -10.29 -14.66 -6.38
N PRO A 384 -10.06 -15.08 -7.65
CA PRO A 384 -8.72 -15.15 -8.21
C PRO A 384 -8.04 -13.79 -8.22
N ALA A 385 -6.72 -13.77 -8.04
CA ALA A 385 -5.91 -12.55 -8.05
C ALA A 385 -5.95 -11.80 -9.40
N THR A 386 -6.56 -12.37 -10.44
CA THR A 386 -6.91 -11.67 -11.69
C THR A 386 -7.84 -10.49 -11.43
N GLY A 387 -8.69 -10.57 -10.40
CA GLY A 387 -9.69 -9.56 -10.06
C GLY A 387 -10.99 -9.67 -10.85
N GLU A 388 -11.12 -10.68 -11.72
CA GLU A 388 -12.25 -10.84 -12.64
C GLU A 388 -13.61 -11.04 -11.94
N SER A 389 -13.59 -11.57 -10.72
CA SER A 389 -14.80 -11.83 -9.93
C SER A 389 -15.08 -10.79 -8.85
N TRP A 390 -14.23 -9.77 -8.70
CA TRP A 390 -14.33 -8.83 -7.59
C TRP A 390 -14.98 -7.51 -8.03
N PRO A 391 -16.04 -7.03 -7.35
CA PRO A 391 -16.82 -5.88 -7.81
C PRO A 391 -16.10 -4.53 -7.64
N TRP A 392 -14.94 -4.49 -6.98
CA TRP A 392 -14.23 -3.26 -6.66
C TRP A 392 -13.11 -2.94 -7.66
N GLN A 393 -13.01 -1.66 -8.03
CA GLN A 393 -11.83 -1.12 -8.70
C GLN A 393 -10.82 -0.62 -7.67
N LEU A 394 -9.54 -1.02 -7.81
CA LEU A 394 -8.47 -0.53 -6.93
C LEU A 394 -8.30 0.99 -7.08
N ARG A 395 -8.33 1.71 -5.95
CA ARG A 395 -8.15 3.16 -5.89
C ARG A 395 -6.77 3.54 -5.38
N GLY A 396 -6.25 4.68 -5.83
CA GLY A 396 -5.02 5.27 -5.29
C GLY A 396 -5.29 6.04 -3.99
N PRO A 397 -4.26 6.24 -3.14
CA PRO A 397 -4.42 6.88 -1.84
C PRO A 397 -4.81 8.37 -1.94
N ASP A 398 -4.48 9.03 -3.05
CA ASP A 398 -4.78 10.46 -3.27
C ASP A 398 -6.27 10.73 -3.55
N ARG A 399 -7.01 9.73 -4.03
CA ARG A 399 -8.48 9.83 -4.29
C ARG A 399 -9.33 9.37 -3.10
N ALA A 400 -8.70 8.93 -2.02
CA ALA A 400 -9.38 8.34 -0.87
C ALA A 400 -10.31 9.35 -0.19
N SER A 401 -11.63 9.08 -0.20
CA SER A 401 -12.63 9.90 0.48
C SER A 401 -13.93 9.12 0.74
N LEU A 402 -14.73 9.58 1.70
CA LEU A 402 -16.06 8.99 1.96
C LEU A 402 -16.98 9.13 0.73
N ALA A 403 -16.88 10.24 -0.01
CA ALA A 403 -17.64 10.46 -1.23
C ALA A 403 -17.27 9.45 -2.33
N ASP A 404 -15.97 9.20 -2.52
CA ASP A 404 -15.49 8.21 -3.49
C ASP A 404 -15.92 6.79 -3.12
N TRP A 405 -15.87 6.43 -1.84
CA TRP A 405 -16.39 5.15 -1.35
C TRP A 405 -17.90 4.99 -1.62
N ASN A 406 -18.70 5.98 -1.22
CA ASN A 406 -20.15 5.94 -1.40
C ASN A 406 -20.56 5.87 -2.88
N ALA A 407 -19.82 6.51 -3.78
CA ALA A 407 -20.12 6.51 -5.21
C ALA A 407 -19.84 5.18 -5.91
N HIS A 408 -18.93 4.35 -5.37
CA HIS A 408 -18.42 3.17 -6.07
C HIS A 408 -18.63 1.86 -5.33
N ARG A 409 -19.21 1.89 -4.13
CA ARG A 409 -19.51 0.68 -3.38
C ARG A 409 -20.62 -0.16 -4.03
N PRO A 410 -20.53 -1.50 -3.95
CA PRO A 410 -21.64 -2.39 -4.29
C PRO A 410 -22.93 -2.04 -3.53
N THR A 411 -24.05 -2.61 -3.98
CA THR A 411 -25.35 -2.48 -3.31
C THR A 411 -25.26 -2.95 -1.85
N ARG A 412 -26.01 -2.27 -0.99
CA ARG A 412 -26.01 -2.47 0.48
C ARG A 412 -26.37 -3.90 0.92
N ASP A 413 -27.05 -4.65 0.06
CA ASP A 413 -27.46 -6.04 0.33
C ASP A 413 -26.28 -7.03 0.31
N SER A 414 -25.09 -6.60 -0.11
CA SER A 414 -23.89 -7.45 -0.12
C SER A 414 -22.97 -7.14 1.05
N GLU A 415 -22.43 -8.17 1.71
CA GLU A 415 -21.32 -8.05 2.67
C GLU A 415 -20.11 -7.28 2.11
N ASP A 416 -19.98 -7.20 0.78
CA ASP A 416 -18.87 -6.51 0.13
C ASP A 416 -19.06 -4.98 0.03
N SER A 417 -20.21 -4.42 0.45
CA SER A 417 -20.47 -2.98 0.37
C SER A 417 -19.59 -2.13 1.32
N TRP A 418 -19.04 -2.74 2.37
CA TRP A 418 -18.20 -2.05 3.35
C TRP A 418 -16.72 -2.00 2.97
N TRP A 419 -16.25 -2.78 2.00
CA TRP A 419 -14.84 -2.72 1.62
C TRP A 419 -14.49 -1.36 1.02
N TYR A 420 -13.28 -0.88 1.28
CA TYR A 420 -12.71 0.24 0.54
C TYR A 420 -11.21 0.01 0.28
N PRO A 421 -10.87 -0.66 -0.82
CA PRO A 421 -9.51 -1.08 -1.12
C PRO A 421 -8.68 0.04 -1.76
N LEU A 422 -7.59 0.41 -1.09
CA LEU A 422 -6.66 1.46 -1.51
C LEU A 422 -5.29 0.86 -1.83
N ARG A 423 -4.90 0.85 -3.11
CA ARG A 423 -3.56 0.44 -3.54
C ARG A 423 -2.57 1.56 -3.23
N LEU A 424 -1.68 1.31 -2.27
CA LEU A 424 -0.57 2.20 -1.94
C LEU A 424 0.39 2.31 -3.13
N ARG A 425 0.46 3.50 -3.74
CA ARG A 425 1.48 3.79 -4.74
C ARG A 425 2.85 3.97 -4.09
N ASP A 426 3.87 3.79 -4.93
CA ASP A 426 5.25 4.11 -4.59
C ASP A 426 5.44 5.62 -4.41
N LEU A 427 6.51 6.01 -3.71
CA LEU A 427 6.85 7.39 -3.45
C LEU A 427 7.34 8.06 -4.72
N ASN A 428 6.82 9.25 -5.02
CA ASN A 428 7.37 10.06 -6.11
C ASN A 428 8.71 10.71 -5.69
N LEU A 429 9.37 11.37 -6.64
CA LEU A 429 10.67 12.01 -6.42
C LEU A 429 10.66 13.04 -5.28
N ASP A 430 9.61 13.85 -5.17
CA ASP A 430 9.50 14.88 -4.13
C ASP A 430 9.32 14.25 -2.74
N GLU A 431 8.55 13.17 -2.65
CA GLU A 431 8.35 12.39 -1.42
C GLU A 431 9.65 11.70 -0.99
N VAL A 432 10.44 11.17 -1.94
CA VAL A 432 11.78 10.65 -1.65
C VAL A 432 12.70 11.76 -1.14
N ARG A 433 12.68 12.96 -1.76
CA ARG A 433 13.49 14.11 -1.30
C ARG A 433 13.16 14.48 0.13
N ILE A 434 11.87 14.65 0.42
CA ILE A 434 11.38 14.99 1.77
C ILE A 434 11.78 13.90 2.76
N ARG A 435 11.70 12.63 2.38
CA ARG A 435 12.10 11.52 3.26
C ARG A 435 13.58 11.56 3.58
N ILE A 436 14.43 11.90 2.60
CA ILE A 436 15.85 12.16 2.85
C ILE A 436 15.98 13.32 3.83
N GLU A 437 15.38 14.49 3.54
CA GLU A 437 15.44 15.68 4.41
C GLU A 437 14.99 15.43 5.86
N LEU A 438 13.89 14.69 6.07
CA LEU A 438 13.43 14.31 7.40
C LEU A 438 14.45 13.44 8.13
N GLN A 439 15.06 12.51 7.39
CA GLN A 439 16.15 11.70 7.89
C GLN A 439 17.45 12.51 8.16
N LEU A 440 17.56 13.73 7.63
CA LEU A 440 18.67 14.67 7.86
C LEU A 440 18.49 15.58 9.09
N GLY A 441 17.30 15.64 9.69
CA GLY A 441 16.89 16.62 10.72
C GLY A 441 17.73 16.73 12.01
N GLY A 442 18.90 16.09 12.07
CA GLY A 442 19.93 16.31 13.09
C GLY A 442 21.38 16.05 12.63
N ASN A 443 21.65 15.75 11.35
CA ASN A 443 22.99 15.37 10.87
C ASN A 443 23.40 16.18 9.62
N SER A 444 24.19 17.24 9.82
CA SER A 444 24.74 18.07 8.74
C SER A 444 25.63 17.28 7.75
N ASP A 445 26.27 16.21 8.21
CA ASP A 445 27.10 15.33 7.38
C ASP A 445 26.33 14.59 6.28
N LEU A 446 25.01 14.50 6.40
CA LEU A 446 24.17 13.77 5.46
C LEU A 446 23.53 14.70 4.40
N ALA A 447 23.70 16.03 4.49
CA ALA A 447 23.19 17.01 3.52
C ALA A 447 23.53 16.69 2.03
N PRO A 448 24.72 16.13 1.70
CA PRO A 448 25.03 15.72 0.32
C PRO A 448 24.08 14.66 -0.25
N LEU A 449 23.41 13.85 0.59
CA LEU A 449 22.48 12.80 0.15
C LEU A 449 21.23 13.35 -0.55
N THR A 450 20.84 14.60 -0.30
CA THR A 450 19.73 15.24 -1.04
C THR A 450 19.96 15.25 -2.54
N ARG A 451 21.22 15.37 -2.99
CA ARG A 451 21.60 15.32 -4.41
C ARG A 451 21.41 13.94 -5.03
N LEU A 452 21.41 12.88 -4.22
CA LEU A 452 21.19 11.50 -4.65
C LEU A 452 19.70 11.16 -4.77
N THR A 453 18.77 12.09 -4.49
CA THR A 453 17.33 11.83 -4.60
C THR A 453 16.94 11.20 -5.96
N PRO A 454 17.35 11.73 -7.12
CA PRO A 454 17.00 11.13 -8.40
C PRO A 454 17.57 9.72 -8.57
N PHE A 455 18.79 9.48 -8.09
CA PHE A 455 19.40 8.16 -8.09
C PHE A 455 18.58 7.17 -7.25
N VAL A 456 18.30 7.51 -5.98
CA VAL A 456 17.55 6.64 -5.05
C VAL A 456 16.16 6.35 -5.61
N HIS A 457 15.47 7.36 -6.15
CA HIS A 457 14.15 7.19 -6.75
C HIS A 457 14.20 6.25 -7.97
N ARG A 458 15.09 6.51 -8.94
CA ARG A 458 15.24 5.66 -10.14
C ARG A 458 15.66 4.22 -9.80
N LEU A 459 16.51 4.06 -8.78
CA LEU A 459 16.99 2.77 -8.31
C LEU A 459 15.90 1.95 -7.62
N THR A 460 15.03 2.58 -6.83
CA THR A 460 14.03 1.88 -6.01
C THR A 460 12.64 1.88 -6.64
N GLY A 461 12.41 2.70 -7.67
CA GLY A 461 11.08 2.98 -8.20
C GLY A 461 10.16 3.68 -7.19
N GLY A 462 10.71 4.19 -6.07
CA GLY A 462 9.93 4.84 -5.01
C GLY A 462 9.40 3.90 -3.92
N LEU A 463 9.65 2.59 -3.97
CA LEU A 463 9.14 1.66 -2.96
C LEU A 463 9.65 2.07 -1.55
N PRO A 464 8.78 2.42 -0.58
CA PRO A 464 9.21 3.01 0.70
C PRO A 464 10.28 2.22 1.45
N ARG A 465 10.14 0.90 1.53
CA ARG A 465 11.13 0.02 2.18
C ARG A 465 12.46 0.02 1.44
N ALA A 466 12.43 -0.02 0.11
CA ALA A 466 13.65 0.00 -0.70
C ALA A 466 14.40 1.33 -0.55
N VAL A 467 13.66 2.45 -0.55
CA VAL A 467 14.20 3.79 -0.25
C VAL A 467 14.86 3.78 1.12
N HIS A 468 14.17 3.25 2.15
CA HIS A 468 14.73 3.16 3.50
C HIS A 468 16.02 2.33 3.56
N GLN A 469 16.02 1.13 2.97
CA GLN A 469 17.20 0.25 2.95
C GLN A 469 18.39 0.88 2.23
N VAL A 470 18.17 1.54 1.09
CA VAL A 470 19.23 2.27 0.38
C VAL A 470 19.78 3.41 1.24
N LEU A 471 18.91 4.18 1.90
CA LEU A 471 19.34 5.26 2.78
C LEU A 471 20.12 4.74 4.00
N ASP A 472 19.75 3.58 4.55
CA ASP A 472 20.50 2.96 5.63
C ASP A 472 21.89 2.51 5.21
N VAL A 473 22.06 1.92 4.00
CA VAL A 473 23.38 1.62 3.45
C VAL A 473 24.21 2.90 3.28
N LEU A 474 23.61 3.95 2.71
CA LEU A 474 24.26 5.25 2.49
C LEU A 474 24.71 5.89 3.80
N ARG A 475 23.97 5.70 4.90
CA ARG A 475 24.35 6.18 6.24
C ARG A 475 25.42 5.33 6.90
N GLN A 476 25.33 4.01 6.79
CA GLN A 476 26.24 3.07 7.47
C GLN A 476 27.65 3.07 6.85
N THR A 477 27.73 3.16 5.51
CA THR A 477 28.99 3.00 4.78
C THR A 477 29.50 4.29 4.15
N GLY A 478 28.61 5.25 3.84
CA GLY A 478 28.96 6.58 3.33
C GLY A 478 29.55 6.59 1.91
N PRO A 479 28.89 7.20 0.90
CA PRO A 479 29.56 7.48 -0.36
C PRO A 479 30.65 8.54 -0.20
N PRO A 480 31.63 8.61 -1.11
CA PRO A 480 32.51 9.77 -1.22
C PRO A 480 31.70 11.08 -1.25
N ARG A 481 32.16 12.10 -0.50
CA ARG A 481 31.42 13.37 -0.30
C ARG A 481 31.35 14.22 -1.58
N GLU A 482 32.39 14.15 -2.41
CA GLU A 482 32.47 14.89 -3.66
C GLU A 482 31.75 14.14 -4.78
N SER A 483 30.92 14.85 -5.55
CA SER A 483 30.32 14.28 -6.75
C SER A 483 31.38 14.11 -7.82
N GLY A 484 31.53 12.89 -8.32
CA GLY A 484 32.54 12.58 -9.33
C GLY A 484 32.63 11.08 -9.63
N PRO A 485 33.61 10.68 -10.45
CA PRO A 485 33.77 9.28 -10.89
C PRO A 485 33.93 8.28 -9.72
N GLN A 486 34.55 8.69 -8.62
CA GLN A 486 34.72 7.85 -7.43
C GLN A 486 33.38 7.58 -6.74
N GLN A 487 32.52 8.59 -6.63
CA GLN A 487 31.16 8.43 -6.08
C GLN A 487 30.32 7.54 -7.01
N ASP A 488 30.41 7.73 -8.32
CA ASP A 488 29.68 6.90 -9.30
C ASP A 488 30.10 5.42 -9.20
N ARG A 489 31.41 5.12 -9.16
CA ARG A 489 31.93 3.75 -8.94
C ARG A 489 31.48 3.18 -7.60
N TRP A 490 31.48 3.98 -6.54
CA TRP A 490 30.99 3.54 -5.24
C TRP A 490 29.50 3.16 -5.30
N LEU A 491 28.67 4.00 -5.91
CA LEU A 491 27.22 3.76 -6.04
C LEU A 491 26.92 2.50 -6.87
N ARG A 492 27.78 2.13 -7.82
CA ARG A 492 27.63 0.88 -8.60
C ARG A 492 27.77 -0.39 -7.76
N THR A 493 28.59 -0.33 -6.72
CA THR A 493 28.79 -1.45 -5.79
C THR A 493 27.70 -1.54 -4.71
N LEU A 494 26.73 -0.61 -4.71
CA LEU A 494 25.67 -0.54 -3.69
C LEU A 494 24.90 -1.87 -3.47
N PRO A 495 24.57 -2.67 -4.50
CA PRO A 495 23.86 -3.95 -4.30
C PRO A 495 24.58 -4.91 -3.35
N ASP A 496 25.91 -4.94 -3.42
CA ASP A 496 26.77 -5.85 -2.67
C ASP A 496 27.18 -5.28 -1.31
N ARG A 497 26.80 -4.02 -1.00
CA ARG A 497 27.13 -3.41 0.27
C ARG A 497 26.36 -4.07 1.41
N PRO A 498 27.01 -4.27 2.57
CA PRO A 498 26.36 -4.86 3.72
C PRO A 498 25.28 -3.91 4.25
N LEU A 499 24.10 -4.46 4.53
CA LEU A 499 23.04 -3.81 5.28
C LEU A 499 22.91 -4.53 6.63
N ARG A 500 23.24 -3.84 7.71
CA ARG A 500 23.09 -4.40 9.06
C ARG A 500 21.64 -4.38 9.49
N ALA A 501 21.10 -5.54 9.84
CA ALA A 501 19.76 -5.72 10.39
C ALA A 501 19.85 -6.53 11.68
N GLY A 502 20.13 -5.85 12.81
CA GLY A 502 20.42 -6.52 14.08
C GLY A 502 21.84 -7.10 14.10
N GLU A 503 21.96 -8.38 14.51
CA GLU A 503 23.24 -9.11 14.53
C GLU A 503 23.63 -9.66 13.15
N ASP A 504 22.67 -9.77 12.22
CA ASP A 504 22.89 -10.27 10.87
C ASP A 504 23.35 -9.15 9.91
N SER A 505 24.31 -9.49 9.06
CA SER A 505 24.79 -8.63 7.97
C SER A 505 24.73 -9.41 6.65
N ALA A 506 23.81 -9.00 5.78
CA ALA A 506 23.71 -9.51 4.41
C ALA A 506 23.85 -8.36 3.40
N SER A 507 24.03 -8.67 2.12
CA SER A 507 24.05 -7.65 1.07
C SER A 507 22.70 -6.92 1.01
N LEU A 508 22.70 -5.67 0.53
CA LEU A 508 21.46 -4.92 0.25
C LEU A 508 20.53 -5.74 -0.66
N ALA A 509 21.10 -6.35 -1.71
CA ALA A 509 20.33 -7.12 -2.68
C ALA A 509 19.68 -8.35 -2.05
N ASP A 510 20.42 -9.14 -1.27
CA ASP A 510 19.90 -10.35 -0.61
C ASP A 510 18.87 -10.00 0.46
N THR A 511 19.10 -8.94 1.24
CA THR A 511 18.16 -8.48 2.26
C THR A 511 16.84 -8.02 1.63
N ALA A 512 16.92 -7.25 0.53
CA ALA A 512 15.73 -6.77 -0.18
C ALA A 512 14.95 -7.91 -0.86
N LEU A 513 15.65 -8.85 -1.52
CA LEU A 513 15.03 -10.04 -2.11
C LEU A 513 14.40 -10.95 -1.05
N GLY A 514 15.09 -11.18 0.07
CA GLY A 514 14.59 -12.01 1.16
C GLY A 514 13.28 -11.47 1.76
N HIS A 515 13.12 -10.15 1.81
CA HIS A 515 11.89 -9.51 2.26
C HIS A 515 10.76 -9.60 1.22
N LEU A 516 11.02 -9.25 -0.05
CA LEU A 516 10.01 -9.23 -1.11
C LEU A 516 9.53 -10.63 -1.50
N LEU A 517 10.44 -11.60 -1.47
CA LEU A 517 10.20 -12.99 -1.87
C LEU A 517 10.11 -13.92 -0.65
N ARG A 518 9.67 -13.39 0.48
CA ARG A 518 9.31 -14.21 1.65
C ARG A 518 8.30 -15.27 1.20
N ASP A 519 8.54 -16.52 1.60
CA ASP A 519 7.77 -17.72 1.26
C ASP A 519 7.89 -18.22 -0.19
N PHE A 520 8.81 -17.67 -1.00
CA PHE A 520 9.24 -18.34 -2.22
C PHE A 520 10.45 -19.22 -1.90
N ASP A 521 10.42 -20.47 -2.38
CA ASP A 521 11.54 -21.39 -2.26
C ASP A 521 12.71 -21.02 -3.20
N GLY A 522 13.83 -21.75 -3.07
CA GLY A 522 15.02 -21.49 -3.87
C GLY A 522 14.82 -21.69 -5.38
N THR A 523 13.99 -22.66 -5.77
CA THR A 523 13.69 -22.99 -7.17
C THR A 523 12.83 -21.89 -7.79
N GLN A 524 11.75 -21.50 -7.13
CA GLN A 524 10.88 -20.41 -7.54
C GLN A 524 11.67 -19.09 -7.66
N ARG A 525 12.56 -18.79 -6.70
CA ARG A 525 13.44 -17.60 -6.78
C ARG A 525 14.39 -17.65 -7.99
N ALA A 526 14.92 -18.82 -8.32
CA ALA A 526 15.79 -18.98 -9.48
C ALA A 526 15.03 -18.79 -10.79
N THR A 527 13.84 -19.39 -10.92
CA THR A 527 12.94 -19.23 -12.07
C THR A 527 12.45 -17.79 -12.21
N LEU A 528 12.13 -17.10 -11.11
CA LEU A 528 11.78 -15.68 -11.12
C LEU A 528 12.92 -14.81 -11.64
N ALA A 529 14.17 -15.13 -11.31
CA ALA A 529 15.32 -14.41 -11.81
C ALA A 529 15.44 -14.51 -13.34
N GLU A 530 15.15 -15.68 -13.91
CA GLU A 530 15.11 -15.89 -15.36
C GLU A 530 13.90 -15.17 -15.99
N CYS A 531 12.72 -15.27 -15.37
CA CYS A 531 11.52 -14.57 -15.83
C CYS A 531 11.67 -13.03 -15.83
N ALA A 532 12.49 -12.46 -14.95
CA ALA A 532 12.73 -11.02 -14.89
C ALA A 532 13.44 -10.44 -16.13
N ALA A 533 14.07 -11.29 -16.95
CA ALA A 533 14.67 -10.90 -18.22
C ALA A 533 13.63 -10.29 -19.18
N ALA A 534 12.44 -10.89 -19.24
CA ALA A 534 11.33 -10.39 -20.06
C ALA A 534 10.67 -9.17 -19.42
N ARG A 535 10.17 -8.26 -20.27
CA ARG A 535 9.36 -7.13 -19.83
C ARG A 535 7.91 -7.57 -19.56
N ASP A 536 7.38 -8.44 -20.41
CA ASP A 536 6.11 -9.12 -20.22
C ASP A 536 6.30 -10.36 -19.34
N PHE A 537 5.88 -10.24 -18.08
CA PHE A 537 6.02 -11.31 -17.11
C PHE A 537 5.12 -12.52 -17.44
N SER A 538 4.01 -12.32 -18.14
CA SER A 538 3.11 -13.42 -18.55
C SER A 538 3.72 -14.29 -19.66
N VAL A 539 4.52 -13.70 -20.55
CA VAL A 539 5.28 -14.45 -21.56
C VAL A 539 6.43 -15.21 -20.88
N ALA A 540 7.16 -14.54 -20.00
CA ALA A 540 8.30 -15.14 -19.29
C ALA A 540 7.88 -16.38 -18.50
N THR A 541 6.82 -16.26 -17.70
CA THR A 541 6.30 -17.38 -16.89
C THR A 541 5.86 -18.55 -17.76
N ARG A 542 5.13 -18.31 -18.87
CA ARG A 542 4.73 -19.39 -19.78
C ARG A 542 5.88 -20.12 -20.46
N LEU A 543 7.00 -19.44 -20.71
CA LEU A 543 8.15 -20.02 -21.42
C LEU A 543 9.19 -20.65 -20.48
N LEU A 544 9.40 -20.05 -19.31
CA LEU A 544 10.52 -20.36 -18.42
C LEU A 544 10.08 -21.01 -17.11
N SER A 545 8.80 -20.88 -16.73
CA SER A 545 8.28 -21.53 -15.53
C SER A 545 7.68 -22.89 -15.89
N PRO A 546 8.11 -23.99 -15.25
CA PRO A 546 7.42 -25.27 -15.36
C PRO A 546 6.09 -25.29 -14.58
N ASP A 547 5.89 -24.30 -13.70
CA ASP A 547 4.72 -24.17 -12.83
C ASP A 547 3.87 -22.95 -13.24
N ASP A 548 2.61 -23.19 -13.55
CA ASP A 548 1.62 -22.16 -13.89
C ASP A 548 1.22 -21.30 -12.67
N SER A 549 1.50 -21.75 -11.43
CA SER A 549 1.14 -21.00 -10.22
C SER A 549 1.97 -19.73 -10.03
N LEU A 550 3.21 -19.70 -10.56
CA LEU A 550 4.19 -18.65 -10.28
C LEU A 550 3.65 -17.25 -10.64
N PHE A 551 2.93 -17.15 -11.76
CA PHE A 551 2.31 -15.89 -12.18
C PHE A 551 1.26 -15.42 -11.16
N GLY A 552 0.38 -16.33 -10.73
CA GLY A 552 -0.63 -16.06 -9.71
C GLY A 552 -0.03 -15.70 -8.35
N ASP A 553 1.08 -16.34 -7.99
CA ASP A 553 1.81 -16.08 -6.75
C ASP A 553 2.46 -14.70 -6.70
N VAL A 554 3.10 -14.27 -7.77
CA VAL A 554 3.68 -12.92 -7.87
C VAL A 554 2.58 -11.86 -7.92
N ARG A 555 1.51 -12.11 -8.69
CA ARG A 555 0.37 -11.20 -8.80
C ARG A 555 -0.36 -11.03 -7.45
N SER A 556 -0.61 -12.14 -6.76
CA SER A 556 -1.29 -12.11 -5.46
C SER A 556 -0.51 -11.35 -4.40
N ARG A 557 0.81 -11.20 -4.53
CA ARG A 557 1.67 -10.42 -3.61
C ARG A 557 1.87 -8.96 -4.03
N TRP A 558 1.11 -8.48 -5.01
CA TRP A 558 1.20 -7.11 -5.54
C TRP A 558 2.59 -6.74 -6.11
N LEU A 559 3.35 -7.73 -6.56
CA LEU A 559 4.71 -7.56 -7.09
C LEU A 559 4.73 -7.19 -8.59
N LEU A 560 3.55 -7.02 -9.20
CA LEU A 560 3.37 -6.55 -10.58
C LEU A 560 2.91 -5.09 -10.59
N ASN A 561 3.47 -4.32 -11.52
CA ASN A 561 3.07 -2.97 -11.86
C ASN A 561 2.24 -2.95 -13.15
N GLY A 562 1.32 -2.00 -13.23
CA GLY A 562 0.43 -1.77 -14.36
C GLY A 562 -1.05 -2.03 -14.04
N PRO A 563 -1.98 -1.32 -14.68
CA PRO A 563 -3.40 -1.69 -14.66
C PRO A 563 -3.59 -3.13 -15.17
N VAL A 564 -4.67 -3.79 -14.75
CA VAL A 564 -5.01 -5.16 -15.20
C VAL A 564 -5.07 -5.29 -16.73
N ALA A 565 -5.34 -4.19 -17.45
CA ALA A 565 -5.43 -4.13 -18.90
C ALA A 565 -4.08 -3.93 -19.64
N VAL A 566 -2.97 -3.74 -18.92
CA VAL A 566 -1.62 -3.53 -19.50
C VAL A 566 -0.79 -4.79 -19.28
N VAL A 567 0.20 -5.00 -20.17
CA VAL A 567 1.22 -6.05 -20.05
C VAL A 567 1.75 -6.10 -18.60
N PRO A 568 1.66 -7.24 -17.91
CA PRO A 568 2.09 -7.34 -16.52
C PRO A 568 3.62 -7.24 -16.45
N VAL A 569 4.12 -6.23 -15.74
CA VAL A 569 5.56 -6.01 -15.54
C VAL A 569 5.88 -6.19 -14.06
N LEU A 570 7.00 -6.83 -13.73
CA LEU A 570 7.50 -6.87 -12.35
C LEU A 570 7.76 -5.45 -11.82
N HIS A 571 7.51 -5.23 -10.53
CA HIS A 571 7.86 -3.99 -9.85
C HIS A 571 9.35 -3.63 -10.11
N PRO A 572 9.70 -2.39 -10.48
CA PRO A 572 11.05 -2.02 -10.94
C PRO A 572 12.18 -2.44 -9.99
N TRP A 573 11.99 -2.27 -8.68
CA TRP A 573 12.96 -2.70 -7.68
C TRP A 573 13.15 -4.22 -7.66
N LEU A 574 12.06 -5.00 -7.63
CA LEU A 574 12.12 -6.45 -7.64
C LEU A 574 12.80 -6.95 -8.92
N ARG A 575 12.37 -6.41 -10.07
CA ARG A 575 12.94 -6.77 -11.37
C ARG A 575 14.44 -6.55 -11.39
N ARG A 576 14.91 -5.39 -10.91
CA ARG A 576 16.32 -5.03 -10.88
C ARG A 576 17.14 -5.98 -9.99
N LEU A 577 16.65 -6.27 -8.78
CA LEU A 577 17.28 -7.23 -7.88
C LEU A 577 17.42 -8.63 -8.51
N LEU A 578 16.35 -9.10 -9.16
CA LEU A 578 16.32 -10.39 -9.85
C LEU A 578 17.30 -10.42 -11.04
N LEU A 579 17.40 -9.33 -11.79
CA LEU A 579 18.35 -9.19 -12.88
C LEU A 579 19.80 -9.18 -12.39
N TRP A 580 20.12 -8.56 -11.25
CA TRP A 580 21.46 -8.66 -10.67
C TRP A 580 21.81 -10.12 -10.33
N ARG A 581 20.86 -10.87 -9.79
CA ARG A 581 21.02 -12.31 -9.52
C ARG A 581 21.15 -13.16 -10.79
N LEU A 582 20.49 -12.78 -11.88
CA LEU A 582 20.66 -13.43 -13.19
C LEU A 582 22.02 -13.06 -13.80
N ALA A 583 22.44 -11.80 -13.71
CA ALA A 583 23.69 -11.30 -14.26
C ALA A 583 24.93 -11.95 -13.62
N ALA A 584 24.81 -12.39 -12.36
CA ALA A 584 25.83 -13.21 -11.69
C ALA A 584 26.02 -14.61 -12.32
N ARG A 585 25.16 -15.03 -13.27
CA ARG A 585 25.21 -16.31 -13.98
C ARG A 585 25.24 -16.07 -15.50
N PRO A 586 26.40 -15.72 -16.10
CA PRO A 586 26.50 -15.29 -17.50
C PRO A 586 25.91 -16.29 -18.51
N ASP A 587 26.21 -17.58 -18.36
CA ASP A 587 25.69 -18.61 -19.28
C ASP A 587 24.16 -18.67 -19.27
N ARG A 588 23.54 -18.47 -18.09
CA ARG A 588 22.08 -18.45 -17.93
C ARG A 588 21.47 -17.16 -18.45
N TRP A 589 22.15 -16.03 -18.26
CA TRP A 589 21.75 -14.76 -18.84
C TRP A 589 21.64 -14.86 -20.36
N ASP A 590 22.70 -15.34 -21.01
CA ASP A 590 22.75 -15.44 -22.47
C ASP A 590 21.72 -16.42 -23.01
N ALA A 591 21.57 -17.60 -22.38
CA ALA A 591 20.58 -18.61 -22.76
C ALA A 591 19.13 -18.09 -22.66
N VAL A 592 18.79 -17.39 -21.57
CA VAL A 592 17.43 -16.85 -21.37
C VAL A 592 17.12 -15.75 -22.39
N HIS A 593 18.05 -14.83 -22.62
CA HIS A 593 17.85 -13.76 -23.60
C HIS A 593 17.82 -14.29 -25.04
N GLU A 594 18.57 -15.33 -25.36
CA GLU A 594 18.51 -16.02 -26.65
C GLU A 594 17.14 -16.66 -26.89
N LEU A 595 16.66 -17.46 -25.93
CA LEU A 595 15.35 -18.11 -26.02
C LEU A 595 14.21 -17.09 -26.19
N LEU A 596 14.24 -15.99 -25.43
CA LEU A 596 13.23 -14.94 -25.55
C LEU A 596 13.34 -14.18 -26.89
N ALA A 597 14.55 -13.93 -27.40
CA ALA A 597 14.75 -13.33 -28.72
C ALA A 597 14.18 -14.23 -29.83
N GLU A 598 14.44 -15.54 -29.78
CA GLU A 598 13.89 -16.53 -30.72
C GLU A 598 12.36 -16.58 -30.69
N TYR A 599 11.77 -16.58 -29.49
CA TYR A 599 10.32 -16.52 -29.33
C TYR A 599 9.72 -15.28 -29.99
N TYR A 600 10.25 -14.07 -29.69
CA TYR A 600 9.72 -12.83 -30.27
C TYR A 600 9.96 -12.72 -31.78
N ARG A 601 11.05 -13.31 -32.29
CA ARG A 601 11.27 -13.46 -33.73
C ARG A 601 10.18 -14.31 -34.37
N GLY A 602 9.86 -15.47 -33.78
CA GLY A 602 8.78 -16.35 -34.24
C GLY A 602 7.41 -15.68 -34.22
N GLU A 603 7.15 -14.83 -33.22
CA GLU A 603 5.92 -14.05 -33.07
C GLU A 603 5.87 -12.78 -33.94
N GLY A 604 6.91 -12.49 -34.73
CA GLY A 604 6.98 -11.29 -35.58
C GLY A 604 7.02 -9.97 -34.79
N LYS A 605 7.65 -9.97 -33.61
CA LYS A 605 7.75 -8.84 -32.67
C LYS A 605 9.20 -8.31 -32.60
N PRO A 606 9.66 -7.56 -33.63
CA PRO A 606 11.08 -7.23 -33.77
C PRO A 606 11.63 -6.29 -32.70
N VAL A 607 10.79 -5.41 -32.12
CA VAL A 607 11.21 -4.50 -31.04
C VAL A 607 11.60 -5.29 -29.79
N GLN A 608 10.79 -6.29 -29.43
CA GLN A 608 11.05 -7.17 -28.29
C GLN A 608 12.24 -8.11 -28.57
N GLU A 609 12.39 -8.58 -29.81
CA GLU A 609 13.61 -9.32 -30.21
C GLU A 609 14.86 -8.47 -30.00
N MET A 610 14.89 -7.24 -30.53
CA MET A 610 16.04 -6.34 -30.42
C MET A 610 16.33 -5.94 -28.98
N TYR A 611 15.33 -5.84 -28.11
CA TYR A 611 15.51 -5.67 -26.67
C TYR A 611 16.35 -6.82 -26.07
N HIS A 612 16.06 -8.08 -26.43
CA HIS A 612 16.82 -9.21 -25.93
C HIS A 612 18.22 -9.31 -26.57
N GLN A 613 18.36 -8.93 -27.84
CA GLN A 613 19.67 -8.83 -28.49
C GLN A 613 20.56 -7.76 -27.86
N LEU A 614 20.00 -6.61 -27.49
CA LEU A 614 20.75 -5.58 -26.77
C LEU A 614 21.24 -6.08 -25.41
N ALA A 615 20.40 -6.80 -24.66
CA ALA A 615 20.79 -7.38 -23.38
C ALA A 615 21.94 -8.41 -23.49
N ARG A 616 22.10 -9.06 -24.65
CA ARG A 616 23.25 -9.92 -25.00
C ARG A 616 24.46 -9.15 -25.51
N GLY A 617 24.40 -7.82 -25.59
CA GLY A 617 25.47 -6.96 -26.07
C GLY A 617 25.58 -6.84 -27.60
N ARG A 618 24.56 -7.24 -28.37
CA ARG A 618 24.54 -7.14 -29.83
C ARG A 618 24.18 -5.73 -30.31
N THR A 619 24.99 -4.73 -29.95
CA THR A 619 24.71 -3.30 -30.23
C THR A 619 24.66 -2.97 -31.72
N GLU A 620 25.50 -3.64 -32.54
CA GLU A 620 25.54 -3.42 -33.99
C GLU A 620 24.24 -3.86 -34.68
N GLU A 621 23.70 -5.03 -34.32
CA GLU A 621 22.44 -5.55 -34.88
C GLU A 621 21.26 -4.61 -34.56
N VAL A 622 21.20 -4.16 -33.30
CA VAL A 622 20.18 -3.23 -32.81
C VAL A 622 20.27 -1.88 -33.51
N THR A 623 21.49 -1.37 -33.69
CA THR A 623 21.74 -0.12 -34.42
C THR A 623 21.28 -0.24 -35.86
N ALA A 624 21.66 -1.31 -36.55
CA ALA A 624 21.26 -1.54 -37.93
C ALA A 624 19.73 -1.65 -38.07
N HIS A 625 19.05 -2.28 -37.11
CA HIS A 625 17.60 -2.31 -37.04
C HIS A 625 17.02 -0.89 -36.90
N LEU A 626 17.44 -0.13 -35.90
CA LEU A 626 16.93 1.21 -35.63
C LEU A 626 17.24 2.21 -36.75
N ALA A 627 18.38 2.08 -37.43
CA ALA A 627 18.74 2.89 -38.59
C ALA A 627 17.80 2.65 -39.78
N ARG A 628 17.44 1.39 -40.06
CA ARG A 628 16.42 1.07 -41.08
C ARG A 628 15.04 1.64 -40.70
N ARG A 629 14.68 1.56 -39.41
CA ARG A 629 13.41 2.06 -38.89
C ARG A 629 13.32 3.59 -38.90
N PHE A 630 14.45 4.29 -38.74
CA PHE A 630 14.49 5.75 -38.55
C PHE A 630 13.78 6.54 -39.66
N ILE A 631 13.94 6.13 -40.91
CA ILE A 631 13.29 6.75 -42.07
C ILE A 631 11.91 6.12 -42.35
N ALA A 632 11.70 4.87 -41.92
CA ALA A 632 10.51 4.09 -42.26
C ALA A 632 9.27 4.43 -41.42
N VAL A 633 9.44 5.02 -40.22
CA VAL A 633 8.32 5.35 -39.32
C VAL A 633 8.38 6.76 -38.75
N PRO A 634 7.25 7.30 -38.27
CA PRO A 634 7.22 8.59 -37.57
C PRO A 634 8.21 8.64 -36.41
N ALA A 635 8.75 9.84 -36.14
CA ALA A 635 9.75 10.07 -35.13
C ALA A 635 9.26 9.68 -33.74
N ALA A 636 8.01 9.98 -33.39
CA ALA A 636 7.42 9.57 -32.12
C ALA A 636 7.38 8.04 -31.95
N GLN A 637 7.04 7.29 -33.01
CA GLN A 637 7.08 5.83 -32.99
C GLN A 637 8.52 5.32 -32.87
N TRP A 638 9.45 5.91 -33.64
CA TRP A 638 10.86 5.53 -33.58
C TRP A 638 11.47 5.77 -32.18
N ILE A 639 11.17 6.90 -31.54
CA ILE A 639 11.56 7.19 -30.16
C ILE A 639 10.97 6.13 -29.22
N SER A 640 9.68 5.80 -29.36
CA SER A 640 9.07 4.74 -28.56
C SER A 640 9.75 3.37 -28.75
N GLU A 641 10.23 3.06 -29.95
CA GLU A 641 10.95 1.80 -30.23
C GLU A 641 12.37 1.82 -29.65
N LEU A 642 13.10 2.92 -29.82
CA LEU A 642 14.40 3.15 -29.19
C LEU A 642 14.28 3.00 -27.67
N ASP A 643 13.28 3.64 -27.06
CA ASP A 643 12.97 3.58 -25.63
C ASP A 643 12.67 2.16 -25.17
N ALA A 644 11.86 1.43 -25.94
CA ALA A 644 11.52 0.06 -25.62
C ALA A 644 12.73 -0.86 -25.69
N ILE A 645 13.60 -0.71 -26.69
CA ILE A 645 14.79 -1.55 -26.89
C ILE A 645 15.87 -1.23 -25.85
N THR A 646 16.20 0.05 -25.65
CA THR A 646 17.27 0.51 -24.74
C THR A 646 16.94 0.38 -23.26
N ALA A 647 15.67 0.09 -22.92
CA ALA A 647 15.28 -0.37 -21.59
C ALA A 647 15.78 -1.80 -21.26
N ALA A 648 16.47 -2.46 -22.20
CA ALA A 648 17.12 -3.75 -22.01
C ALA A 648 18.04 -3.73 -20.78
N PRO A 649 18.02 -4.78 -19.95
CA PRO A 649 18.92 -4.88 -18.83
C PRO A 649 20.35 -5.11 -19.34
N ASN A 650 21.35 -4.84 -18.50
CA ASN A 650 22.74 -4.95 -18.88
C ASN A 650 23.57 -5.69 -17.82
N ARG A 651 24.74 -6.17 -18.23
CA ARG A 651 25.79 -6.77 -17.37
C ARG A 651 27.09 -5.99 -17.55
N LEU A 652 27.03 -4.66 -17.39
CA LEU A 652 28.18 -3.78 -17.63
C LEU A 652 29.25 -3.97 -16.53
N PRO A 653 30.56 -3.89 -16.85
CA PRO A 653 31.65 -4.06 -15.88
C PRO A 653 31.48 -3.11 -14.68
N PRO A 654 31.55 -3.56 -13.41
CA PRO A 654 31.17 -2.74 -12.24
C PRO A 654 32.15 -1.60 -11.91
N ASP A 655 33.41 -1.69 -12.35
CA ASP A 655 34.50 -0.80 -11.90
C ASP A 655 34.67 0.49 -12.74
N SER A 656 33.88 0.65 -13.80
CA SER A 656 34.00 1.77 -14.74
C SER A 656 33.00 2.90 -14.43
N GLY A 657 33.39 4.15 -14.67
CA GLY A 657 32.47 5.28 -14.67
C GLY A 657 31.58 5.32 -15.93
N PRO A 658 30.50 6.14 -15.96
CA PRO A 658 29.56 6.19 -17.09
C PRO A 658 30.25 6.48 -18.43
N LEU A 659 31.19 7.43 -18.45
CA LEU A 659 31.94 7.79 -19.66
C LEU A 659 32.93 6.72 -20.10
N GLU A 660 33.53 6.00 -19.15
CA GLU A 660 34.45 4.88 -19.43
C GLU A 660 33.69 3.69 -20.04
N LEU A 661 32.49 3.40 -19.52
CA LEU A 661 31.59 2.41 -20.10
C LEU A 661 31.23 2.75 -21.54
N LEU A 662 30.86 4.01 -21.81
CA LEU A 662 30.58 4.44 -23.18
C LEU A 662 31.79 4.35 -24.10
N ALA A 663 32.98 4.73 -23.62
CA ALA A 663 34.21 4.61 -24.41
C ALA A 663 34.50 3.15 -24.79
N GLY A 664 34.17 2.19 -23.93
CA GLY A 664 34.31 0.75 -24.21
C GLY A 664 33.26 0.21 -25.19
N LEU A 665 32.03 0.76 -25.18
CA LEU A 665 30.92 0.34 -26.06
C LEU A 665 30.98 0.99 -27.44
N VAL A 666 31.46 2.23 -27.53
CA VAL A 666 31.63 2.97 -28.78
C VAL A 666 33.03 2.69 -29.31
N GLN A 667 33.20 1.59 -30.04
CA GLN A 667 34.44 1.37 -30.79
C GLN A 667 34.60 2.49 -31.84
N ARG A 668 35.59 3.37 -31.64
CA ARG A 668 35.93 4.40 -32.63
C ARG A 668 36.47 3.72 -33.88
N ARG A 669 35.66 3.64 -34.94
CA ARG A 669 36.14 3.31 -36.28
C ARG A 669 36.85 4.55 -36.85
N PRO A 670 38.18 4.55 -37.04
CA PRO A 670 38.87 5.71 -37.57
C PRO A 670 38.44 5.99 -39.02
N GLY A 671 38.08 7.23 -39.32
CA GLY A 671 37.88 7.73 -40.69
C GLY A 671 36.44 7.81 -41.22
N ARG A 672 35.39 7.51 -40.43
CA ARG A 672 33.99 7.67 -40.88
C ARG A 672 33.49 9.10 -40.65
N VAL A 673 32.93 9.73 -41.68
CA VAL A 673 32.10 10.93 -41.56
C VAL A 673 30.90 10.59 -40.67
N MET A 674 30.45 11.52 -39.81
CA MET A 674 29.25 11.31 -38.99
C MET A 674 28.04 11.00 -39.88
N ASP A 675 27.63 9.74 -39.89
CA ASP A 675 26.43 9.26 -40.57
C ASP A 675 25.30 8.95 -39.57
N THR A 676 24.08 8.81 -40.08
CA THR A 676 22.89 8.52 -39.25
C THR A 676 23.08 7.26 -38.40
N GLU A 677 23.72 6.23 -38.94
CA GLU A 677 24.00 4.99 -38.24
C GLU A 677 24.92 5.20 -37.03
N SER A 678 25.98 6.01 -37.17
CA SER A 678 26.92 6.33 -36.08
C SER A 678 26.25 7.15 -34.97
N VAL A 679 25.36 8.08 -35.33
CA VAL A 679 24.55 8.84 -34.34
C VAL A 679 23.61 7.90 -33.59
N ILE A 680 22.90 7.02 -34.30
CA ILE A 680 21.98 6.05 -33.70
C ILE A 680 22.75 5.08 -32.80
N HIS A 681 23.92 4.58 -33.21
CA HIS A 681 24.75 3.70 -32.37
C HIS A 681 25.12 4.40 -31.05
N THR A 682 25.60 5.63 -31.14
CA THR A 682 25.95 6.45 -29.97
C THR A 682 24.74 6.62 -29.08
N LEU A 683 23.57 6.97 -29.63
CA LEU A 683 22.35 7.16 -28.85
C LEU A 683 21.86 5.86 -28.20
N VAL A 684 21.94 4.72 -28.88
CA VAL A 684 21.61 3.39 -28.33
C VAL A 684 22.50 3.08 -27.13
N THR A 685 23.82 3.19 -27.28
CA THR A 685 24.77 2.91 -26.18
C THR A 685 24.61 3.88 -25.01
N THR A 686 24.51 5.18 -25.29
CA THR A 686 24.32 6.23 -24.27
C THR A 686 23.04 6.02 -23.49
N ARG A 687 21.92 5.77 -24.19
CA ARG A 687 20.63 5.53 -23.54
C ARG A 687 20.61 4.21 -22.78
N TRP A 688 21.28 3.17 -23.26
CA TRP A 688 21.36 1.89 -22.58
C TRP A 688 22.12 1.99 -21.25
N VAL A 689 23.25 2.70 -21.22
CA VAL A 689 23.99 3.02 -19.98
C VAL A 689 23.14 3.92 -19.09
N TRP A 690 22.56 4.99 -19.64
CA TRP A 690 21.73 5.92 -18.88
C TRP A 690 20.52 5.24 -18.24
N SER A 691 19.89 4.25 -18.90
CA SER A 691 18.68 3.58 -18.41
C SER A 691 18.90 2.78 -17.13
N ASP A 692 20.14 2.37 -16.85
CA ASP A 692 20.51 1.72 -15.59
C ASP A 692 20.96 2.76 -14.56
N PRO A 693 20.21 2.94 -13.44
CA PRO A 693 20.56 3.90 -12.40
C PRO A 693 21.92 3.64 -11.76
N LEU A 694 22.43 2.39 -11.80
CA LEU A 694 23.78 2.12 -11.34
C LEU A 694 24.82 2.56 -12.37
N ALA A 695 24.58 2.36 -13.67
CA ALA A 695 25.56 2.69 -14.69
C ALA A 695 25.71 4.21 -14.93
N ASP A 696 24.67 5.01 -14.67
CA ASP A 696 24.75 6.48 -14.63
C ASP A 696 23.99 7.08 -13.41
N PRO A 697 24.58 7.01 -12.19
CA PRO A 697 23.91 7.45 -10.96
C PRO A 697 23.62 8.94 -10.94
N ALA A 698 24.57 9.74 -11.41
CA ALA A 698 24.48 11.20 -11.43
C ALA A 698 23.79 11.76 -12.69
N MET A 699 23.25 10.91 -13.57
CA MET A 699 22.59 11.31 -14.83
C MET A 699 23.46 12.17 -15.74
N ARG A 700 24.77 11.91 -15.77
CA ARG A 700 25.76 12.70 -16.53
C ARG A 700 25.58 12.59 -18.03
N LEU A 701 24.90 11.56 -18.50
CA LEU A 701 24.71 11.28 -19.92
C LEU A 701 23.52 12.05 -20.54
N GLY A 702 22.81 12.87 -19.76
CA GLY A 702 21.68 13.70 -20.21
C GLY A 702 22.02 14.56 -21.42
N ASP A 703 23.08 15.36 -21.33
CA ASP A 703 23.48 16.28 -22.39
C ASP A 703 23.88 15.54 -23.68
N LEU A 704 24.59 14.40 -23.55
CA LEU A 704 24.96 13.57 -24.70
C LEU A 704 23.75 12.99 -25.42
N MET A 705 22.69 12.61 -24.69
CA MET A 705 21.43 12.17 -25.33
C MET A 705 20.73 13.33 -26.04
N ALA A 706 20.69 14.52 -25.42
CA ALA A 706 20.10 15.71 -26.03
C ALA A 706 20.81 16.10 -27.33
N ASP A 707 22.14 16.04 -27.35
CA ASP A 707 22.95 16.30 -28.53
C ASP A 707 22.70 15.25 -29.62
N GLY A 708 22.60 13.97 -29.25
CA GLY A 708 22.26 12.89 -30.18
C GLY A 708 20.90 13.09 -30.86
N TYR A 709 19.86 13.47 -30.10
CA TYR A 709 18.55 13.80 -30.67
C TYR A 709 18.58 15.05 -31.56
N THR A 710 19.37 16.07 -31.19
CA THR A 710 19.57 17.27 -32.00
C THR A 710 20.26 16.94 -33.33
N GLN A 711 21.26 16.05 -33.32
CA GLN A 711 21.91 15.60 -34.55
C GLN A 711 20.95 14.79 -35.43
N LEU A 712 20.15 13.90 -34.84
CA LEU A 712 19.14 13.15 -35.60
C LEU A 712 18.08 14.07 -36.21
N SER A 713 17.68 15.15 -35.53
CA SER A 713 16.71 16.09 -36.08
C SER A 713 17.25 16.84 -37.30
N GLN A 714 18.56 17.14 -37.33
CA GLN A 714 19.23 17.74 -38.49
C GLN A 714 19.35 16.76 -39.67
N LEU A 715 19.55 15.47 -39.39
CA LEU A 715 19.64 14.43 -40.41
C LEU A 715 18.28 13.99 -40.97
N ARG A 716 17.19 14.30 -40.24
CA ARG A 716 15.83 13.96 -40.65
C ARG A 716 15.20 15.11 -41.44
N ARG A 717 14.64 14.81 -42.61
CA ARG A 717 14.06 15.84 -43.52
C ARG A 717 12.65 16.31 -43.12
N ASN A 718 11.94 15.54 -42.29
CA ASN A 718 10.55 15.77 -41.88
C ASN A 718 10.30 15.20 -40.47
N ASP A 719 9.21 15.61 -39.81
CA ASP A 719 8.82 15.09 -38.48
C ASP A 719 9.91 15.26 -37.39
N ILE A 720 10.52 16.45 -37.36
CA ILE A 720 11.66 16.78 -36.49
C ILE A 720 11.25 17.21 -35.08
N VAL A 721 9.99 17.65 -34.90
CA VAL A 721 9.50 18.24 -33.64
C VAL A 721 9.58 17.25 -32.48
N ALA A 722 9.22 15.97 -32.71
CA ALA A 722 9.31 14.94 -31.67
C ALA A 722 10.76 14.73 -31.19
N LEU A 723 11.75 14.79 -32.09
CA LEU A 723 13.17 14.66 -31.74
C LEU A 723 13.67 15.87 -30.95
N PHE A 724 13.27 17.09 -31.32
CA PHE A 724 13.60 18.29 -30.56
C PHE A 724 12.98 18.30 -29.16
N ASN A 725 11.71 17.89 -29.04
CA ASN A 725 11.04 17.80 -27.75
C ASN A 725 11.74 16.78 -26.83
N GLU A 726 12.18 15.64 -27.38
CA GLU A 726 12.93 14.66 -26.60
C GLU A 726 14.34 15.17 -26.22
N ALA A 727 15.01 15.93 -27.10
CA ALA A 727 16.26 16.60 -26.75
C ALA A 727 16.08 17.59 -25.58
N GLU A 728 15.05 18.43 -25.63
CA GLU A 728 14.72 19.38 -24.57
C GLU A 728 14.37 18.69 -23.25
N ARG A 729 13.67 17.55 -23.32
CA ARG A 729 13.39 16.71 -22.16
C ARG A 729 14.67 16.24 -21.48
N TYR A 730 15.71 15.87 -22.22
CA TYR A 730 16.98 15.43 -21.64
C TYR A 730 17.82 16.58 -21.07
N ARG A 731 17.81 17.77 -21.70
CA ARG A 731 18.45 18.98 -21.16
C ARG A 731 17.84 19.42 -19.83
N HIS A 732 16.52 19.31 -19.74
CA HIS A 732 15.75 19.77 -18.58
C HIS A 732 15.13 18.60 -17.81
N TRP A 733 15.85 17.46 -17.73
CA TRP A 733 15.27 16.22 -17.22
C TRP A 733 14.53 16.43 -15.89
N ARG A 734 13.22 16.22 -15.97
CA ARG A 734 12.31 16.08 -14.83
C ARG A 734 11.85 14.63 -14.83
N ASP A 735 11.94 13.99 -13.66
CA ASP A 735 11.49 12.60 -13.53
C ASP A 735 10.01 12.50 -13.96
N PRO A 736 9.64 11.60 -14.88
CA PRO A 736 8.28 11.51 -15.41
C PRO A 736 7.21 11.27 -14.33
N GLN A 737 7.57 10.81 -13.12
CA GLN A 737 6.60 10.69 -12.02
C GLN A 737 6.28 12.02 -11.32
N THR A 738 7.03 13.10 -11.58
CA THR A 738 6.70 14.47 -11.13
C THR A 738 5.78 15.22 -12.09
N ALA A 739 5.66 14.73 -13.34
CA ALA A 739 4.61 15.14 -14.27
C ALA A 739 3.37 14.28 -13.97
N GLY A 740 2.38 14.89 -13.30
CA GLY A 740 1.22 14.19 -12.74
C GLY A 740 0.53 13.24 -13.70
N TRP A 741 0.02 12.15 -13.13
CA TRP A 741 -1.04 11.33 -13.73
C TRP A 741 -2.35 12.13 -13.80
N GLU A 742 -2.34 13.22 -14.57
CA GLU A 742 -3.55 13.83 -15.10
C GLU A 742 -3.95 13.02 -16.33
N GLY A 743 -4.67 11.93 -16.05
CA GLY A 743 -5.36 11.04 -16.99
C GLY A 743 -6.56 10.42 -16.29
#